data_AF-A0A2U1DNE8-F1
#
_entry.id   AF-A0A2U1DNE8-F1
#
_cell.length_a   1.000
_cell.length_b   1.000
_cell.length_c   1.000
_cell.angle_alpha   90.00
_cell.angle_beta   90.00
_cell.angle_gamma   90.00
#
_symmetry.space_group_name_H-M   'P 1'
#
loop_
_entity.id
_entity.type
_entity.pdbx_description
1 polymer ?
#
loop_
_entity_poly.entity_id
_entity_poly.type
_entity_poly.pdbx_seq_one_letter_code
_entity_poly.pdbx_strand_id
1 'polypeptide(L)'
;MKIRLTSILLAVFMVFGLMLNTGVIFAHDDFPGAVRDNANVPTENAKEVVFLIDRSMYTDYNALADIKNQVSDLSDQLLQAGNFSISVIAFNGNVTTLVRQSTDLNKIKNSLRYISPFGFSNPSLALEVANGIRYEEKKDVVLFTNVYPNLGTISNKGPFTYRDHFYFRNANGFKNSADLLAENTRLITVSNFSNLNNRDYAFAKRVFEENSDKYYAADKMNSEELVSSVRDYILGDEKHDRNLDKKPIIFIPGIAGSELFKIDESLVSPEEKAIGMIYGDKERSANRIWVPIGYDARKANDDLNLYSNENLYGLQQGDLRKVNVFERHAGPVAMYSSLLGTIMKNFPDRPVYLFSYDWRKSNIDSAEKLAAFIDSITDGGKVKVDIIAHSMGGIVSSHYLREHDDRVDKYLSFGSPYEGAPSAFNTLSSKSLVGGFLDVVIEKLVGIKPDVASSFTAMVELLPTQRMLEKYPYHFVSTGDLNSFQRILNSNSSYDKILQAAADAKVSGLADLATVDMAMSNVSNDRYNQFIEDSKLYRVNGERNGDVLLMHRPNSMFFVGNNHPTVVSGYFPGNQDILHTVYGISTPEGDGMVPLYSATMGMTFEEMSPEIRNKFRVVKGDHIGMLLDLGNLQMMCDFLNGREVR
;
A
#
# COMPACT_ATOMS: atom_id res chain seq x y z
N MET A 1 -25.83 -49.84 18.12
CA MET A 1 -26.96 -48.97 17.75
C MET A 1 -26.82 -47.50 18.19
N LYS A 2 -26.14 -47.16 19.31
CA LYS A 2 -25.95 -45.76 19.77
C LYS A 2 -25.05 -44.88 18.88
N ILE A 3 -24.03 -45.46 18.21
CA ILE A 3 -23.06 -44.69 17.37
C ILE A 3 -23.67 -44.24 16.02
N ARG A 4 -24.72 -44.94 15.53
CA ARG A 4 -25.41 -44.57 14.29
C ARG A 4 -26.45 -43.45 14.49
N LEU A 5 -26.98 -43.26 15.71
CA LEU A 5 -27.92 -42.17 15.97
C LEU A 5 -27.23 -40.79 16.02
N THR A 6 -26.04 -40.69 16.60
CA THR A 6 -25.28 -39.43 16.68
C THR A 6 -24.82 -38.94 15.31
N SER A 7 -24.41 -39.87 14.44
CA SER A 7 -23.98 -39.56 13.07
C SER A 7 -25.14 -39.12 12.17
N ILE A 8 -26.34 -39.70 12.39
CA ILE A 8 -27.56 -39.32 11.68
C ILE A 8 -28.10 -37.98 12.21
N LEU A 9 -28.02 -37.70 13.52
CA LEU A 9 -28.38 -36.39 14.06
C LEU A 9 -27.49 -35.28 13.50
N LEU A 10 -26.17 -35.49 13.47
CA LEU A 10 -25.21 -34.54 12.87
C LEU A 10 -25.47 -34.32 11.38
N ALA A 11 -25.79 -35.37 10.63
CA ALA A 11 -26.17 -35.25 9.22
C ALA A 11 -27.50 -34.52 9.02
N VAL A 12 -28.49 -34.76 9.89
CA VAL A 12 -29.79 -34.05 9.86
C VAL A 12 -29.62 -32.57 10.21
N PHE A 13 -28.73 -32.22 11.16
CA PHE A 13 -28.40 -30.83 11.46
C PHE A 13 -27.57 -30.15 10.35
N MET A 14 -26.67 -30.87 9.67
CA MET A 14 -25.95 -30.35 8.50
C MET A 14 -26.89 -30.07 7.32
N VAL A 15 -27.89 -30.92 7.09
CA VAL A 15 -28.89 -30.72 6.03
C VAL A 15 -29.85 -29.58 6.38
N PHE A 16 -30.25 -29.42 7.65
CA PHE A 16 -31.04 -28.26 8.08
C PHE A 16 -30.26 -26.94 8.04
N GLY A 17 -28.96 -26.96 8.36
CA GLY A 17 -28.09 -25.78 8.28
C GLY A 17 -27.82 -25.31 6.85
N LEU A 18 -27.85 -26.22 5.86
CA LEU A 18 -27.73 -25.89 4.44
C LEU A 18 -29.05 -25.39 3.81
N MET A 19 -30.20 -25.77 4.38
CA MET A 19 -31.52 -25.38 3.85
C MET A 19 -32.09 -24.07 4.41
N LEU A 20 -31.56 -23.54 5.52
CA LEU A 20 -32.02 -22.29 6.12
C LEU A 20 -31.00 -21.17 5.91
N ASN A 21 -30.75 -20.80 4.64
CA ASN A 21 -30.03 -19.58 4.29
C ASN A 21 -30.95 -18.33 4.26
N THR A 22 -32.10 -18.41 4.92
CA THR A 22 -33.03 -17.30 5.16
C THR A 22 -33.73 -17.51 6.50
N GLY A 23 -33.38 -16.69 7.50
CA GLY A 23 -34.20 -16.51 8.70
C GLY A 23 -33.80 -17.34 9.93
N VAL A 24 -33.18 -16.65 10.90
CA VAL A 24 -33.46 -16.74 12.35
C VAL A 24 -33.97 -18.12 12.80
N ILE A 25 -33.06 -19.03 13.17
CA ILE A 25 -33.41 -20.01 14.20
C ILE A 25 -33.56 -19.17 15.46
N PHE A 26 -34.81 -18.96 15.88
CA PHE A 26 -35.20 -18.19 17.05
C PHE A 26 -34.28 -18.52 18.23
N ALA A 27 -33.32 -17.64 18.52
CA ALA A 27 -32.75 -17.56 19.84
C ALA A 27 -33.93 -17.17 20.73
N HIS A 28 -34.43 -18.13 21.51
CA HIS A 28 -35.24 -17.80 22.66
C HIS A 28 -34.39 -16.83 23.52
N ASP A 29 -35.02 -15.92 24.25
CA ASP A 29 -34.29 -14.98 25.10
C ASP A 29 -33.69 -15.79 26.28
N ASP A 30 -32.57 -16.48 26.01
CA ASP A 30 -31.90 -17.45 26.89
C ASP A 30 -31.20 -16.77 28.08
N PHE A 31 -31.43 -15.48 28.29
CA PHE A 31 -30.79 -14.66 29.30
C PHE A 31 -31.81 -13.91 30.19
N PRO A 32 -32.82 -14.57 30.78
CA PRO A 32 -33.71 -13.91 31.72
C PRO A 32 -32.90 -13.44 32.94
N GLY A 33 -32.57 -12.15 32.98
CA GLY A 33 -31.83 -11.52 34.08
C GLY A 33 -30.35 -11.20 33.84
N ALA A 34 -29.79 -11.40 32.63
CA ALA A 34 -28.46 -10.82 32.33
C ALA A 34 -28.56 -9.29 32.27
N VAL A 35 -27.66 -8.58 32.96
CA VAL A 35 -27.65 -7.11 33.02
C VAL A 35 -27.15 -6.55 31.70
N ARG A 36 -28.00 -6.46 30.67
CA ARG A 36 -27.66 -5.82 29.39
C ARG A 36 -27.41 -4.33 29.63
N ASP A 37 -26.14 -3.95 29.60
CA ASP A 37 -25.76 -2.55 29.75
C ASP A 37 -25.96 -1.79 28.44
N ASN A 38 -26.92 -0.87 28.44
CA ASN A 38 -27.22 0.01 27.31
C ASN A 38 -26.74 1.45 27.57
N ALA A 39 -26.02 1.70 28.68
CA ALA A 39 -25.57 3.03 29.07
C ALA A 39 -24.42 3.54 28.18
N ASN A 40 -24.29 4.85 28.09
CA ASN A 40 -23.22 5.52 27.34
C ASN A 40 -21.83 5.19 27.93
N VAL A 41 -20.89 5.02 27.03
CA VAL A 41 -19.47 4.69 27.27
C VAL A 41 -18.82 5.74 28.18
N PRO A 42 -18.16 5.35 29.29
CA PRO A 42 -17.33 6.27 30.07
C PRO A 42 -16.16 6.79 29.22
N THR A 43 -15.99 8.11 29.14
CA THR A 43 -14.98 8.80 28.32
C THR A 43 -13.61 8.92 29.00
N GLU A 44 -13.34 8.20 30.10
CA GLU A 44 -12.19 8.49 30.98
C GLU A 44 -11.26 7.29 31.26
N ASN A 45 -11.46 6.11 30.66
CA ASN A 45 -10.63 4.92 30.94
C ASN A 45 -9.59 4.66 29.85
N ALA A 46 -8.33 4.52 30.26
CA ALA A 46 -7.22 4.41 29.31
C ALA A 46 -7.08 3.00 28.68
N LYS A 47 -7.47 1.91 29.37
CA LYS A 47 -7.37 0.52 28.86
C LYS A 47 -8.70 -0.24 28.92
N GLU A 48 -8.98 -1.04 27.89
CA GLU A 48 -10.19 -1.88 27.79
C GLU A 48 -9.84 -3.36 27.71
N VAL A 49 -10.58 -4.22 28.42
CA VAL A 49 -10.50 -5.68 28.28
C VAL A 49 -11.85 -6.23 27.86
N VAL A 50 -11.89 -6.94 26.73
CA VAL A 50 -13.10 -7.56 26.19
C VAL A 50 -12.99 -9.07 26.32
N PHE A 51 -13.78 -9.67 27.21
CA PHE A 51 -13.89 -11.11 27.35
C PHE A 51 -14.91 -11.67 26.35
N LEU A 52 -14.46 -12.54 25.44
CA LEU A 52 -15.30 -13.30 24.53
C LEU A 52 -15.46 -14.72 25.07
N ILE A 53 -16.67 -15.08 25.45
CA ILE A 53 -16.99 -16.39 26.04
C ILE A 53 -17.74 -17.23 25.02
N ASP A 54 -17.09 -18.27 24.52
CA ASP A 54 -17.74 -19.29 23.68
C ASP A 54 -18.71 -20.10 24.54
N ARG A 55 -20.00 -19.87 24.35
CA ARG A 55 -21.11 -20.59 24.97
C ARG A 55 -21.74 -21.60 24.01
N SER A 56 -20.99 -22.09 23.01
CA SER A 56 -21.47 -23.17 22.15
C SER A 56 -21.66 -24.47 22.93
N MET A 57 -22.36 -25.44 22.33
CA MET A 57 -22.59 -26.75 22.95
C MET A 57 -21.30 -27.56 23.18
N TYR A 58 -20.16 -27.12 22.64
CA TYR A 58 -18.84 -27.73 22.86
C TYR A 58 -18.18 -27.24 24.15
N THR A 59 -18.61 -26.09 24.67
CA THR A 59 -18.26 -25.61 26.00
C THR A 59 -19.31 -26.17 26.98
N ASP A 60 -19.07 -27.38 27.49
CA ASP A 60 -20.03 -28.00 28.43
C ASP A 60 -20.23 -27.17 29.71
N TYR A 61 -21.19 -27.58 30.55
CA TYR A 61 -21.52 -26.84 31.77
C TYR A 61 -20.35 -26.68 32.74
N ASN A 62 -19.43 -27.65 32.80
CA ASN A 62 -18.27 -27.58 33.69
C ASN A 62 -17.23 -26.62 33.11
N ALA A 63 -16.89 -26.77 31.83
CA ALA A 63 -15.98 -25.86 31.14
C ALA A 63 -16.48 -24.41 31.19
N LEU A 64 -17.78 -24.20 31.00
CA LEU A 64 -18.38 -22.88 31.09
C LEU A 64 -18.33 -22.34 32.53
N ALA A 65 -18.50 -23.17 33.55
CA ALA A 65 -18.35 -22.77 34.95
C ALA A 65 -16.90 -22.32 35.24
N ASP A 66 -15.91 -23.07 34.73
CA ASP A 66 -14.49 -22.71 34.86
C ASP A 66 -14.18 -21.38 34.19
N ILE A 67 -14.66 -21.16 32.95
CA ILE A 67 -14.49 -19.90 32.23
C ILE A 67 -15.15 -18.74 33.00
N LYS A 68 -16.35 -18.94 33.57
CA LYS A 68 -17.01 -17.90 34.38
C LYS A 68 -16.20 -17.52 35.61
N ASN A 69 -15.58 -18.49 36.28
CA ASN A 69 -14.72 -18.23 37.42
C ASN A 69 -13.46 -17.48 36.98
N GLN A 70 -12.80 -17.93 35.90
CA GLN A 70 -11.61 -17.28 35.34
C GLN A 70 -11.88 -15.83 34.93
N VAL A 71 -12.98 -15.57 34.23
CA VAL A 71 -13.39 -14.20 33.84
C VAL A 71 -13.69 -13.35 35.07
N SER A 72 -14.33 -13.92 36.09
CA SER A 72 -14.62 -13.22 37.36
C SER A 72 -13.33 -12.82 38.09
N ASP A 73 -12.38 -13.74 38.19
CA ASP A 73 -11.12 -13.53 38.90
C ASP A 73 -10.18 -12.58 38.14
N LEU A 74 -10.09 -12.72 36.82
CA LEU A 74 -9.38 -11.76 35.96
C LEU A 74 -9.98 -10.37 36.08
N SER A 75 -11.31 -10.26 36.05
CA SER A 75 -11.97 -8.96 36.18
C SER A 75 -11.68 -8.29 37.52
N ASP A 76 -11.71 -9.06 38.61
CA ASP A 76 -11.38 -8.57 39.95
C ASP A 76 -9.94 -8.02 40.00
N GLN A 77 -8.98 -8.83 39.53
CA GLN A 77 -7.56 -8.48 39.56
C GLN A 77 -7.21 -7.29 38.67
N LEU A 78 -7.82 -7.19 37.48
CA LEU A 78 -7.60 -6.08 36.55
C LEU A 78 -8.21 -4.78 37.07
N LEU A 79 -9.43 -4.82 37.62
CA LEU A 79 -10.06 -3.63 38.21
C LEU A 79 -9.31 -3.14 39.46
N GLN A 80 -8.74 -4.05 40.27
CA GLN A 80 -7.88 -3.70 41.41
C GLN A 80 -6.55 -3.06 40.97
N ALA A 81 -6.00 -3.44 39.82
CA ALA A 81 -4.80 -2.81 39.26
C ALA A 81 -5.05 -1.36 38.80
N GLY A 82 -6.31 -0.96 38.62
CA GLY A 82 -6.74 0.37 38.21
C GLY A 82 -6.61 0.63 36.71
N ASN A 83 -7.36 1.62 36.20
CA ASN A 83 -7.29 2.09 34.81
C ASN A 83 -7.77 1.07 33.73
N PHE A 84 -8.63 0.13 34.10
CA PHE A 84 -9.28 -0.80 33.17
C PHE A 84 -10.79 -0.64 33.19
N SER A 85 -11.42 -0.73 32.00
CA SER A 85 -12.82 -1.12 31.87
C SER A 85 -12.96 -2.50 31.25
N ILE A 86 -14.08 -3.14 31.54
CA ILE A 86 -14.33 -4.53 31.14
C ILE A 86 -15.64 -4.64 30.37
N SER A 87 -15.55 -5.25 29.20
CA SER A 87 -16.70 -5.74 28.43
C SER A 87 -16.75 -7.26 28.47
N VAL A 88 -17.95 -7.82 28.55
CA VAL A 88 -18.18 -9.26 28.51
C VAL A 88 -19.16 -9.55 27.39
N ILE A 89 -18.74 -10.38 26.45
CA ILE A 89 -19.52 -10.83 25.31
C ILE A 89 -19.62 -12.35 25.38
N ALA A 90 -20.84 -12.87 25.33
CA ALA A 90 -21.06 -14.30 25.15
C ALA A 90 -21.46 -14.58 23.70
N PHE A 91 -20.91 -15.63 23.10
CA PHE A 91 -21.20 -15.97 21.72
C PHE A 91 -21.37 -17.47 21.48
N ASN A 92 -22.18 -17.78 20.48
CA ASN A 92 -22.30 -19.10 19.86
C ASN A 92 -22.45 -18.86 18.36
N GLY A 93 -23.58 -19.20 17.72
CA GLY A 93 -23.89 -18.75 16.36
C GLY A 93 -24.22 -17.26 16.29
N ASN A 94 -24.74 -16.70 17.40
CA ASN A 94 -25.02 -15.28 17.60
C ASN A 94 -24.06 -14.70 18.64
N VAL A 95 -24.04 -13.37 18.75
CA VAL A 95 -23.23 -12.63 19.73
C VAL A 95 -24.12 -11.79 20.63
N THR A 96 -23.84 -11.76 21.92
CA THR A 96 -24.54 -10.94 22.90
C THR A 96 -23.55 -10.23 23.81
N THR A 97 -23.52 -8.91 23.75
CA THR A 97 -22.78 -8.07 24.72
C THR A 97 -23.56 -8.06 26.03
N LEU A 98 -23.01 -8.71 27.05
CA LEU A 98 -23.61 -8.79 28.38
C LEU A 98 -23.28 -7.55 29.19
N VAL A 99 -22.03 -7.10 29.16
CA VAL A 99 -21.57 -5.89 29.84
C VAL A 99 -20.68 -5.13 28.88
N ARG A 100 -20.76 -3.79 28.90
CA ARG A 100 -19.94 -2.92 28.06
C ARG A 100 -19.19 -1.93 28.93
N GLN A 101 -17.85 -1.95 28.85
CA GLN A 101 -16.94 -0.95 29.43
C GLN A 101 -17.26 -0.62 30.89
N SER A 102 -17.51 -1.65 31.71
CA SER A 102 -17.89 -1.49 33.11
C SER A 102 -16.68 -1.61 34.04
N THR A 103 -16.71 -0.82 35.11
CA THR A 103 -15.81 -0.91 36.26
C THR A 103 -16.48 -1.55 37.49
N ASP A 104 -17.76 -1.95 37.37
CA ASP A 104 -18.52 -2.58 38.45
C ASP A 104 -18.35 -4.10 38.41
N LEU A 105 -17.51 -4.61 39.31
CA LEU A 105 -17.24 -6.04 39.46
C LEU A 105 -18.51 -6.85 39.75
N ASN A 106 -19.47 -6.32 40.52
CA ASN A 106 -20.72 -7.03 40.81
C ASN A 106 -21.59 -7.15 39.56
N LYS A 107 -21.63 -6.09 38.74
CA LYS A 107 -22.33 -6.11 37.44
C LYS A 107 -21.75 -7.17 36.51
N ILE A 108 -20.42 -7.25 36.43
CA ILE A 108 -19.70 -8.24 35.64
C ILE A 108 -19.99 -9.67 36.16
N LYS A 109 -19.81 -9.93 37.46
CA LYS A 109 -20.07 -11.25 38.07
C LYS A 109 -21.53 -11.68 37.90
N ASN A 110 -22.48 -10.74 37.99
CA ASN A 110 -23.90 -11.04 37.81
C ASN A 110 -24.27 -11.37 36.36
N SER A 111 -23.62 -10.75 35.37
CA SER A 111 -23.91 -11.02 33.95
C SER A 111 -23.59 -12.46 33.53
N LEU A 112 -22.63 -13.09 34.21
CA LEU A 112 -22.16 -14.45 33.94
C LEU A 112 -23.15 -15.54 34.40
N ARG A 113 -24.05 -15.25 35.35
CA ARG A 113 -24.91 -16.25 36.00
C ARG A 113 -25.78 -17.03 35.01
N TYR A 114 -26.36 -16.31 34.04
CA TYR A 114 -27.40 -16.84 33.15
C TYR A 114 -26.87 -17.30 31.78
N ILE A 115 -25.55 -17.40 31.61
CA ILE A 115 -24.97 -17.97 30.39
C ILE A 115 -25.09 -19.49 30.43
N SER A 116 -25.63 -20.10 29.39
CA SER A 116 -25.77 -21.56 29.24
C SER A 116 -25.18 -22.06 27.92
N PRO A 117 -24.66 -23.29 27.83
CA PRO A 117 -24.16 -23.85 26.57
C PRO A 117 -25.28 -24.09 25.56
N PHE A 118 -25.17 -23.54 24.35
CA PHE A 118 -26.09 -23.79 23.23
C PHE A 118 -25.49 -23.40 21.88
N GLY A 119 -25.87 -24.09 20.81
CA GLY A 119 -25.51 -23.73 19.43
C GLY A 119 -24.07 -24.08 19.05
N PHE A 120 -23.62 -23.59 17.89
CA PHE A 120 -22.28 -23.82 17.35
C PHE A 120 -21.39 -22.58 17.54
N SER A 121 -20.06 -22.73 17.46
CA SER A 121 -19.14 -21.62 17.70
C SER A 121 -18.94 -20.72 16.47
N ASN A 122 -19.14 -19.40 16.63
CA ASN A 122 -18.87 -18.35 15.64
C ASN A 122 -17.94 -17.26 16.22
N PRO A 123 -16.65 -17.58 16.43
CA PRO A 123 -15.71 -16.62 17.01
C PRO A 123 -15.40 -15.45 16.06
N SER A 124 -15.61 -15.61 14.75
CA SER A 124 -15.44 -14.54 13.76
C SER A 124 -16.39 -13.36 14.02
N LEU A 125 -17.68 -13.64 14.21
CA LEU A 125 -18.67 -12.60 14.53
C LEU A 125 -18.40 -11.99 15.91
N ALA A 126 -17.93 -12.79 16.88
CA ALA A 126 -17.57 -12.28 18.20
C ALA A 126 -16.41 -11.28 18.13
N LEU A 127 -15.37 -11.57 17.35
CA LEU A 127 -14.27 -10.65 17.10
C LEU A 127 -14.74 -9.36 16.41
N GLU A 128 -15.63 -9.45 15.43
CA GLU A 128 -16.18 -8.28 14.74
C GLU A 128 -16.89 -7.33 15.72
N VAL A 129 -17.76 -7.87 16.58
CA VAL A 129 -18.46 -7.08 17.61
C VAL A 129 -17.48 -6.50 18.63
N ALA A 130 -16.48 -7.28 19.05
CA ALA A 130 -15.44 -6.82 19.97
C ALA A 130 -14.60 -5.68 19.35
N ASN A 131 -14.31 -5.76 18.06
CA ASN A 131 -13.55 -4.75 17.34
C ASN A 131 -14.27 -3.40 17.33
N GLY A 132 -15.61 -3.42 17.20
CA GLY A 132 -16.46 -2.22 17.23
C GLY A 132 -16.55 -1.48 18.58
N ILE A 133 -16.01 -2.03 19.66
CA ILE A 133 -15.89 -1.33 20.95
C ILE A 133 -14.71 -0.35 20.87
N ARG A 134 -15.02 0.95 20.85
CA ARG A 134 -14.04 2.06 20.83
C ARG A 134 -13.36 2.24 22.19
N TYR A 135 -12.08 2.59 22.18
CA TYR A 135 -11.25 2.87 23.35
C TYR A 135 -10.04 3.73 22.92
N GLU A 136 -9.41 4.44 23.85
CA GLU A 136 -8.42 5.47 23.53
C GLU A 136 -6.98 4.94 23.44
N GLU A 137 -6.48 4.14 24.40
CA GLU A 137 -5.07 3.68 24.36
C GLU A 137 -4.90 2.23 23.91
N LYS A 138 -5.38 1.24 24.68
CA LYS A 138 -5.12 -0.20 24.45
C LYS A 138 -6.34 -1.09 24.72
N LYS A 139 -6.60 -2.09 23.86
CA LYS A 139 -7.67 -3.10 24.06
C LYS A 139 -7.12 -4.50 24.00
N ASP A 140 -7.43 -5.29 25.01
CA ASP A 140 -7.13 -6.71 25.06
C ASP A 140 -8.41 -7.51 24.87
N VAL A 141 -8.50 -8.26 23.77
CA VAL A 141 -9.60 -9.19 23.51
C VAL A 141 -9.17 -10.58 23.96
N VAL A 142 -9.83 -11.11 25.00
CA VAL A 142 -9.54 -12.43 25.55
C VAL A 142 -10.63 -13.41 25.11
N LEU A 143 -10.29 -14.29 24.19
CA LEU A 143 -11.17 -15.31 23.61
C LEU A 143 -11.06 -16.61 24.38
N PHE A 144 -12.13 -17.01 25.07
CA PHE A 144 -12.29 -18.32 25.67
C PHE A 144 -13.05 -19.25 24.73
N THR A 145 -12.47 -20.38 24.32
CA THR A 145 -13.12 -21.34 23.41
C THR A 145 -12.69 -22.79 23.60
N ASN A 146 -13.60 -23.71 23.31
CA ASN A 146 -13.40 -25.16 23.45
C ASN A 146 -13.51 -25.92 22.11
N VAL A 147 -13.67 -25.20 21.00
CA VAL A 147 -13.78 -25.80 19.66
C VAL A 147 -13.22 -24.88 18.59
N TYR A 148 -12.86 -25.43 17.43
CA TYR A 148 -12.54 -24.66 16.23
C TYR A 148 -13.78 -23.93 15.66
N PRO A 149 -13.62 -22.87 14.85
CA PRO A 149 -14.75 -22.16 14.26
C PRO A 149 -15.66 -23.08 13.42
N ASN A 150 -16.95 -23.17 13.76
CA ASN A 150 -17.94 -24.02 13.06
C ASN A 150 -18.99 -23.22 12.28
N LEU A 151 -19.20 -21.95 12.64
CA LEU A 151 -20.10 -21.00 12.00
C LEU A 151 -19.35 -19.71 11.64
N GLY A 152 -20.05 -18.78 11.02
CA GLY A 152 -19.50 -17.49 10.60
C GLY A 152 -19.07 -17.45 9.14
N THR A 153 -18.41 -16.35 8.77
CA THR A 153 -17.92 -16.10 7.42
C THR A 153 -17.03 -17.26 6.95
N ILE A 154 -17.31 -17.77 5.75
CA ILE A 154 -16.52 -18.83 5.12
C ILE A 154 -15.60 -18.23 4.05
N SER A 155 -14.31 -18.58 4.07
CA SER A 155 -13.32 -18.10 3.10
C SER A 155 -12.46 -19.24 2.54
N ASN A 156 -12.30 -19.29 1.22
CA ASN A 156 -11.27 -20.13 0.59
C ASN A 156 -9.89 -19.45 0.57
N LYS A 157 -9.82 -18.16 0.94
CA LYS A 157 -8.58 -17.38 1.02
C LYS A 157 -8.02 -17.50 2.44
N GLY A 158 -6.89 -18.15 2.60
CA GLY A 158 -6.17 -18.32 3.87
C GLY A 158 -5.29 -19.59 3.87
N PRO A 159 -4.52 -19.81 4.95
CA PRO A 159 -3.53 -20.89 5.02
C PRO A 159 -4.15 -22.26 5.28
N PHE A 160 -5.42 -22.30 5.72
CA PHE A 160 -6.11 -23.56 5.98
C PHE A 160 -6.80 -24.05 4.72
N THR A 161 -6.70 -25.35 4.47
CA THR A 161 -7.24 -26.03 3.29
C THR A 161 -8.13 -27.19 3.70
N TYR A 162 -8.88 -27.74 2.75
CA TYR A 162 -9.70 -28.94 2.97
C TYR A 162 -8.88 -30.14 3.48
N ARG A 163 -7.57 -30.19 3.21
CA ARG A 163 -6.69 -31.25 3.73
C ARG A 163 -6.52 -31.15 5.24
N ASP A 164 -6.49 -29.94 5.78
CA ASP A 164 -6.37 -29.71 7.22
C ASP A 164 -7.67 -30.17 7.92
N HIS A 165 -8.81 -29.61 7.54
CA HIS A 165 -10.08 -29.90 8.22
C HIS A 165 -11.32 -29.54 7.38
N PHE A 166 -12.48 -30.13 7.68
CA PHE A 166 -13.74 -29.83 6.99
C PHE A 166 -14.14 -28.34 7.13
N TYR A 167 -13.91 -27.78 8.31
CA TYR A 167 -14.22 -26.38 8.64
C TYR A 167 -13.10 -25.39 8.29
N PHE A 168 -12.19 -25.74 7.37
CA PHE A 168 -11.09 -24.87 6.97
C PHE A 168 -11.54 -23.48 6.50
N ARG A 169 -12.74 -23.39 5.88
CA ARG A 169 -13.27 -22.11 5.41
C ARG A 169 -13.69 -21.20 6.56
N ASN A 170 -14.26 -21.74 7.62
CA ASN A 170 -14.61 -21.00 8.83
C ASN A 170 -13.33 -20.56 9.57
N ALA A 171 -12.31 -21.42 9.61
CA ALA A 171 -11.00 -21.05 10.16
C ALA A 171 -10.34 -19.91 9.38
N ASN A 172 -10.37 -19.93 8.05
CA ASN A 172 -9.92 -18.81 7.23
C ASN A 172 -10.76 -17.55 7.47
N GLY A 173 -12.07 -17.67 7.67
CA GLY A 173 -12.93 -16.55 8.04
C GLY A 173 -12.59 -15.96 9.41
N PHE A 174 -12.27 -16.81 10.39
CA PHE A 174 -11.78 -16.38 11.70
C PHE A 174 -10.44 -15.65 11.58
N LYS A 175 -9.47 -16.21 10.86
CA LYS A 175 -8.21 -15.54 10.54
C LYS A 175 -8.44 -14.15 9.94
N ASN A 176 -9.31 -14.05 8.93
CA ASN A 176 -9.61 -12.76 8.30
C ASN A 176 -10.20 -11.76 9.31
N SER A 177 -11.02 -12.23 10.25
CA SER A 177 -11.60 -11.38 11.30
C SER A 177 -10.55 -10.94 12.32
N ALA A 178 -9.63 -11.83 12.69
CA ALA A 178 -8.48 -11.51 13.54
C ALA A 178 -7.52 -10.51 12.87
N ASP A 179 -7.24 -10.68 11.58
CA ASP A 179 -6.41 -9.77 10.79
C ASP A 179 -7.02 -8.35 10.72
N LEU A 180 -8.33 -8.19 10.89
CA LEU A 180 -9.05 -6.91 10.82
C LEU A 180 -9.16 -6.18 12.17
N LEU A 181 -8.62 -6.73 13.26
CA LEU A 181 -8.60 -6.05 14.56
C LEU A 181 -7.85 -4.70 14.47
N ALA A 182 -8.37 -3.68 15.17
CA ALA A 182 -7.78 -2.34 15.21
C ALA A 182 -6.37 -2.33 15.81
N GLU A 183 -5.49 -1.40 15.37
CA GLU A 183 -4.05 -1.39 15.65
C GLU A 183 -3.63 -1.57 17.11
N ASN A 184 -4.35 -0.92 18.01
CA ASN A 184 -4.16 -0.97 19.44
C ASN A 184 -4.77 -2.20 20.13
N THR A 185 -5.32 -3.16 19.36
CA THR A 185 -6.05 -4.33 19.87
C THR A 185 -5.18 -5.57 19.81
N ARG A 186 -5.01 -6.26 20.93
CA ARG A 186 -4.37 -7.58 21.02
C ARG A 186 -5.42 -8.68 21.18
N LEU A 187 -5.21 -9.82 20.55
CA LEU A 187 -6.01 -11.03 20.70
C LEU A 187 -5.26 -12.06 21.55
N ILE A 188 -5.85 -12.44 22.68
CA ILE A 188 -5.39 -13.49 23.57
C ILE A 188 -6.38 -14.64 23.47
N THR A 189 -5.95 -15.82 23.04
CA THR A 189 -6.83 -16.99 23.05
C THR A 189 -6.49 -17.91 24.22
N VAL A 190 -7.52 -18.24 25.01
CA VAL A 190 -7.51 -19.24 26.06
C VAL A 190 -8.39 -20.40 25.60
N SER A 191 -7.81 -21.59 25.47
CA SER A 191 -8.56 -22.73 24.95
C SER A 191 -8.44 -23.99 25.79
N ASN A 192 -9.54 -24.72 25.93
CA ASN A 192 -9.54 -26.09 26.44
C ASN A 192 -10.08 -27.04 25.36
N PHE A 193 -9.17 -27.73 24.67
CA PHE A 193 -9.50 -28.67 23.60
C PHE A 193 -9.39 -30.14 24.01
N SER A 194 -9.34 -30.45 25.32
CA SER A 194 -9.14 -31.82 25.82
C SER A 194 -10.21 -32.81 25.35
N ASN A 195 -11.40 -32.31 25.01
CA ASN A 195 -12.54 -33.10 24.57
C ASN A 195 -12.57 -33.33 23.04
N LEU A 196 -11.64 -32.71 22.29
CA LEU A 196 -11.52 -32.92 20.84
C LEU A 196 -10.71 -34.19 20.54
N ASN A 197 -11.02 -34.85 19.43
CA ASN A 197 -10.13 -35.90 18.92
C ASN A 197 -8.80 -35.30 18.43
N ASN A 198 -7.76 -36.12 18.24
CA ASN A 198 -6.42 -35.64 17.89
C ASN A 198 -6.37 -34.75 16.64
N ARG A 199 -7.17 -35.05 15.62
CA ARG A 199 -7.19 -34.26 14.37
C ARG A 199 -7.79 -32.88 14.62
N ASP A 200 -8.92 -32.86 15.31
CA ASP A 200 -9.67 -31.65 15.63
C ASP A 200 -8.90 -30.77 16.64
N TYR A 201 -8.21 -31.38 17.60
CA TYR A 201 -7.31 -30.71 18.53
C TYR A 201 -6.18 -30.01 17.78
N ALA A 202 -5.45 -30.73 16.91
CA ALA A 202 -4.33 -30.16 16.17
C ALA A 202 -4.78 -29.02 15.26
N PHE A 203 -5.94 -29.17 14.62
CA PHE A 203 -6.54 -28.12 13.80
C PHE A 203 -6.95 -26.90 14.64
N ALA A 204 -7.73 -27.09 15.71
CA ALA A 204 -8.20 -25.99 16.56
C ALA A 204 -7.03 -25.24 17.19
N LYS A 205 -6.06 -25.96 17.77
CA LYS A 205 -4.84 -25.37 18.35
C LYS A 205 -4.14 -24.49 17.32
N ARG A 206 -3.87 -25.02 16.13
CA ARG A 206 -3.20 -24.27 15.06
C ARG A 206 -3.99 -23.01 14.65
N VAL A 207 -5.31 -23.12 14.51
CA VAL A 207 -6.17 -21.98 14.14
C VAL A 207 -6.08 -20.86 15.16
N PHE A 208 -6.09 -21.14 16.46
CA PHE A 208 -6.05 -20.07 17.45
C PHE A 208 -4.64 -19.60 17.78
N GLU A 209 -3.67 -20.51 17.82
CA GLU A 209 -2.27 -20.20 18.11
C GLU A 209 -1.62 -19.35 17.02
N GLU A 210 -1.87 -19.65 15.74
CA GLU A 210 -1.31 -18.86 14.61
C GLU A 210 -1.99 -17.49 14.43
N ASN A 211 -3.14 -17.25 15.07
CA ASN A 211 -3.96 -16.04 14.85
C ASN A 211 -4.19 -15.22 16.13
N SER A 212 -3.43 -15.46 17.20
CA SER A 212 -3.49 -14.70 18.45
C SER A 212 -2.10 -14.14 18.79
N ASP A 213 -2.04 -12.96 19.40
CA ASP A 213 -0.80 -12.41 19.96
C ASP A 213 -0.29 -13.31 21.10
N LYS A 214 -1.21 -13.94 21.84
CA LYS A 214 -0.88 -14.93 22.87
C LYS A 214 -1.89 -16.07 22.89
N TYR A 215 -1.38 -17.27 23.11
CA TYR A 215 -2.16 -18.49 23.21
C TYR A 215 -1.88 -19.22 24.54
N TYR A 216 -2.94 -19.57 25.25
CA TYR A 216 -2.91 -20.36 26.48
C TYR A 216 -3.74 -21.63 26.31
N ALA A 217 -3.09 -22.79 26.46
CA ALA A 217 -3.75 -24.09 26.51
C ALA A 217 -4.23 -24.36 27.95
N ALA A 218 -5.48 -24.01 28.25
CA ALA A 218 -6.08 -24.15 29.58
C ALA A 218 -6.11 -25.61 30.07
N ASP A 219 -6.16 -26.60 29.18
CA ASP A 219 -6.08 -28.03 29.55
C ASP A 219 -4.69 -28.47 30.02
N LYS A 220 -3.69 -27.58 29.97
CA LYS A 220 -2.30 -27.81 30.39
C LYS A 220 -1.89 -26.99 31.61
N MET A 221 -2.80 -26.19 32.17
CA MET A 221 -2.55 -25.28 33.28
C MET A 221 -3.61 -25.49 34.35
N ASN A 222 -3.26 -25.21 35.61
CA ASN A 222 -4.29 -25.06 36.64
C ASN A 222 -4.92 -23.65 36.55
N SER A 223 -6.09 -23.46 37.18
CA SER A 223 -6.85 -22.20 37.03
C SER A 223 -6.11 -20.97 37.57
N GLU A 224 -5.36 -21.11 38.66
CA GLU A 224 -4.64 -20.01 39.30
C GLU A 224 -3.43 -19.56 38.45
N GLU A 225 -2.69 -20.53 37.91
CA GLU A 225 -1.60 -20.32 36.95
C GLU A 225 -2.11 -19.65 35.66
N LEU A 226 -3.24 -20.10 35.13
CA LEU A 226 -3.83 -19.53 33.92
C LEU A 226 -4.26 -18.07 34.13
N VAL A 227 -5.01 -17.80 35.21
CA VAL A 227 -5.48 -16.45 35.54
C VAL A 227 -4.31 -15.50 35.77
N SER A 228 -3.30 -15.92 36.53
CA SER A 228 -2.09 -15.10 36.75
C SER A 228 -1.32 -14.84 35.46
N SER A 229 -1.12 -15.84 34.61
CA SER A 229 -0.41 -15.69 33.33
C SER A 229 -1.13 -14.75 32.37
N VAL A 230 -2.45 -14.88 32.24
CA VAL A 230 -3.26 -14.00 31.39
C VAL A 230 -3.25 -12.57 31.95
N ARG A 231 -3.41 -12.39 33.26
CA ARG A 231 -3.32 -11.08 33.92
C ARG A 231 -1.96 -10.43 33.65
N ASP A 232 -0.87 -11.14 33.90
CA ASP A 232 0.48 -10.58 33.78
C ASP A 232 0.79 -10.14 32.35
N TYR A 233 0.26 -10.86 31.34
CA TYR A 233 0.33 -10.46 29.95
C TYR A 233 -0.50 -9.20 29.62
N ILE A 234 -1.69 -9.07 30.23
CA ILE A 234 -2.54 -7.87 30.07
C ILE A 234 -1.87 -6.65 30.71
N LEU A 235 -1.35 -6.81 31.94
CA LEU A 235 -0.69 -5.77 32.72
C LEU A 235 0.71 -5.42 32.20
N GLY A 236 1.38 -6.36 31.53
CA GLY A 236 2.73 -6.16 31.00
C GLY A 236 2.83 -4.98 30.03
N ASP A 237 3.90 -4.21 30.20
CA ASP A 237 4.30 -3.11 29.30
C ASP A 237 5.00 -3.62 28.03
N GLU A 238 5.04 -4.93 27.80
CA GLU A 238 5.44 -5.48 26.51
C GLU A 238 4.50 -4.92 25.44
N LYS A 239 5.01 -3.93 24.69
CA LYS A 239 4.56 -3.63 23.34
C LYS A 239 4.65 -4.93 22.57
N HIS A 240 3.51 -5.58 22.37
CA HIS A 240 3.42 -6.63 21.38
C HIS A 240 3.29 -5.98 20.03
N ASP A 241 4.45 -5.87 19.41
CA ASP A 241 4.65 -5.86 17.99
C ASP A 241 3.66 -6.81 17.33
N ARG A 242 2.73 -6.27 16.55
CA ARG A 242 2.14 -7.01 15.43
C ARG A 242 3.27 -7.40 14.48
N ASN A 243 4.00 -8.46 14.79
CA ASN A 243 5.11 -8.99 13.99
C ASN A 243 5.90 -7.87 13.25
N LEU A 244 6.51 -6.93 14.00
CA LEU A 244 7.30 -5.81 13.46
C LEU A 244 8.61 -6.28 12.80
N ASP A 245 8.91 -7.59 12.81
CA ASP A 245 10.02 -8.18 12.06
C ASP A 245 9.84 -8.10 10.53
N LYS A 246 8.63 -7.76 10.04
CA LYS A 246 8.27 -7.78 8.62
C LYS A 246 8.01 -6.37 8.09
N LYS A 247 9.11 -5.67 7.77
CA LYS A 247 9.18 -4.35 7.12
C LYS A 247 8.06 -4.15 6.06
N PRO A 248 7.19 -3.12 6.16
CA PRO A 248 6.21 -2.82 5.12
C PRO A 248 6.83 -2.63 3.74
N ILE A 249 6.07 -2.90 2.68
CA ILE A 249 6.44 -2.60 1.30
C ILE A 249 5.55 -1.47 0.79
N ILE A 250 6.15 -0.39 0.34
CA ILE A 250 5.44 0.76 -0.23
C ILE A 250 5.77 0.84 -1.71
N PHE A 251 4.72 0.82 -2.53
CA PHE A 251 4.82 1.09 -3.95
C PHE A 251 4.45 2.55 -4.23
N ILE A 252 5.35 3.27 -4.91
CA ILE A 252 5.18 4.67 -5.31
C ILE A 252 5.04 4.71 -6.84
N PRO A 253 3.85 5.06 -7.36
CA PRO A 253 3.58 5.04 -8.79
C PRO A 253 4.23 6.22 -9.53
N GLY A 254 4.23 6.15 -10.86
CA GLY A 254 4.67 7.24 -11.73
C GLY A 254 3.62 8.34 -11.90
N ILE A 255 3.93 9.31 -12.76
CA ILE A 255 2.96 10.33 -13.18
C ILE A 255 1.69 9.67 -13.73
N ALA A 256 0.53 10.22 -13.39
CA ALA A 256 -0.78 9.64 -13.72
C ALA A 256 -0.99 8.19 -13.23
N GLY A 257 -0.13 7.68 -12.35
CA GLY A 257 -0.23 6.33 -11.82
C GLY A 257 -1.17 6.22 -10.62
N SER A 258 -1.43 7.31 -9.89
CA SER A 258 -2.45 7.35 -8.84
C SER A 258 -3.81 7.72 -9.43
N GLU A 259 -4.86 7.04 -8.98
CA GLU A 259 -6.23 7.48 -9.20
C GLU A 259 -6.51 8.72 -8.32
N LEU A 260 -6.98 9.80 -8.93
CA LEU A 260 -7.26 11.06 -8.23
C LEU A 260 -8.75 11.24 -7.97
N PHE A 261 -9.05 11.80 -6.80
CA PHE A 261 -10.39 12.00 -6.29
C PHE A 261 -10.61 13.47 -5.95
N LYS A 262 -11.75 13.99 -6.41
CA LYS A 262 -12.28 15.31 -6.04
C LYS A 262 -13.35 15.14 -4.98
N ILE A 263 -13.17 15.80 -3.84
CA ILE A 263 -14.08 15.71 -2.69
C ILE A 263 -14.32 17.13 -2.13
N ASP A 264 -15.45 17.31 -1.46
CA ASP A 264 -15.69 18.53 -0.68
C ASP A 264 -14.66 18.64 0.45
N GLU A 265 -13.89 19.73 0.45
CA GLU A 265 -12.81 20.02 1.42
C GLU A 265 -13.26 20.04 2.89
N SER A 266 -14.56 20.25 3.13
CA SER A 266 -15.13 20.18 4.49
C SER A 266 -15.22 18.75 5.04
N LEU A 267 -15.15 17.73 4.17
CA LEU A 267 -15.17 16.32 4.55
C LEU A 267 -13.77 15.73 4.78
N VAL A 268 -12.72 16.48 4.43
CA VAL A 268 -11.34 16.01 4.51
C VAL A 268 -10.73 16.41 5.86
N SER A 269 -10.26 15.41 6.62
CA SER A 269 -9.66 15.65 7.94
C SER A 269 -8.26 16.26 7.83
N PRO A 270 -7.72 16.88 8.90
CA PRO A 270 -6.34 17.36 8.91
C PRO A 270 -5.32 16.27 8.56
N GLU A 271 -5.53 15.04 9.02
CA GLU A 271 -4.65 13.89 8.76
C GLU A 271 -4.66 13.51 7.28
N GLU A 272 -5.84 13.47 6.66
CA GLU A 272 -5.98 13.19 5.22
C GLU A 272 -5.35 14.27 4.34
N LYS A 273 -5.44 15.54 4.77
CA LYS A 273 -4.74 16.65 4.12
C LYS A 273 -3.23 16.49 4.22
N ALA A 274 -2.73 16.10 5.39
CA ALA A 274 -1.30 15.92 5.65
C ALA A 274 -0.69 14.79 4.79
N ILE A 275 -1.41 13.69 4.58
CA ILE A 275 -0.93 12.58 3.73
C ILE A 275 -1.34 12.72 2.26
N GLY A 276 -2.19 13.69 1.92
CA GLY A 276 -2.69 13.90 0.55
C GLY A 276 -3.61 12.79 0.02
N MET A 277 -4.26 12.04 0.92
CA MET A 277 -5.12 10.91 0.59
C MET A 277 -6.37 10.90 1.48
N ILE A 278 -7.51 10.51 0.93
CA ILE A 278 -8.75 10.27 1.68
C ILE A 278 -8.89 8.79 2.07
N TYR A 279 -9.52 8.50 3.19
CA TYR A 279 -9.78 7.12 3.60
C TYR A 279 -10.92 6.46 2.82
N GLY A 280 -10.93 5.12 2.80
CA GLY A 280 -11.86 4.31 2.01
C GLY A 280 -13.36 4.55 2.29
N ASP A 281 -13.71 5.02 3.49
CA ASP A 281 -15.10 5.37 3.84
C ASP A 281 -15.62 6.59 3.07
N LYS A 282 -14.72 7.45 2.58
CA LYS A 282 -15.05 8.66 1.81
C LYS A 282 -15.08 8.44 0.30
N GLU A 283 -14.70 7.25 -0.18
CA GLU A 283 -14.70 6.94 -1.61
C GLU A 283 -16.06 7.23 -2.26
N ARG A 284 -17.17 6.88 -1.57
CA ARG A 284 -18.53 7.11 -2.08
C ARG A 284 -18.95 8.58 -2.14
N SER A 285 -18.30 9.43 -1.33
CA SER A 285 -18.52 10.87 -1.28
C SER A 285 -17.57 11.63 -2.20
N ALA A 286 -16.58 10.94 -2.77
CA ALA A 286 -15.57 11.50 -3.64
C ALA A 286 -15.86 11.16 -5.11
N ASN A 287 -15.63 12.14 -5.98
CA ASN A 287 -15.70 11.95 -7.42
C ASN A 287 -14.33 11.52 -7.93
N ARG A 288 -14.19 10.23 -8.25
CA ARG A 288 -13.01 9.74 -8.95
C ARG A 288 -12.91 10.37 -10.34
N ILE A 289 -11.74 10.91 -10.67
CA ILE A 289 -11.42 11.44 -11.99
C ILE A 289 -10.81 10.29 -12.80
N TRP A 290 -11.62 9.69 -13.67
CA TRP A 290 -11.21 8.53 -14.48
C TRP A 290 -11.16 8.92 -15.95
N VAL A 291 -10.06 8.61 -16.63
CA VAL A 291 -10.00 8.64 -18.10
C VAL A 291 -9.56 7.22 -18.48
N PRO A 292 -10.44 6.34 -18.99
CA PRO A 292 -10.81 6.39 -20.40
C PRO A 292 -12.22 5.86 -20.78
N ILE A 293 -13.19 5.68 -19.85
CA ILE A 293 -14.56 5.25 -20.21
C ILE A 293 -15.60 6.03 -19.39
N GLY A 294 -16.43 6.83 -20.07
CA GLY A 294 -17.62 7.47 -19.48
C GLY A 294 -17.39 8.84 -18.81
N TYR A 295 -16.15 9.34 -18.74
CA TYR A 295 -15.86 10.68 -18.23
C TYR A 295 -15.69 11.65 -19.40
N ASP A 296 -16.46 12.74 -19.39
CA ASP A 296 -16.42 13.76 -20.44
C ASP A 296 -15.04 14.43 -20.48
N ALA A 297 -14.43 14.49 -21.67
CA ALA A 297 -13.08 15.04 -21.85
C ALA A 297 -12.97 16.51 -21.42
N ARG A 298 -14.02 17.33 -21.59
CA ARG A 298 -13.98 18.73 -21.09
C ARG A 298 -13.96 18.74 -19.58
N LYS A 299 -14.82 17.95 -18.94
CA LYS A 299 -14.83 17.82 -17.49
C LYS A 299 -13.49 17.31 -16.93
N ALA A 300 -12.85 16.35 -17.60
CA ALA A 300 -11.53 15.86 -17.20
C ALA A 300 -10.48 16.98 -17.24
N ASN A 301 -10.49 17.81 -18.28
CA ASN A 301 -9.60 18.97 -18.36
C ASN A 301 -9.84 19.98 -17.26
N ASP A 302 -11.10 20.31 -16.98
CA ASP A 302 -11.45 21.28 -15.94
C ASP A 302 -11.05 20.77 -14.56
N ASP A 303 -11.33 19.50 -14.26
CA ASP A 303 -11.02 18.87 -12.96
C ASP A 303 -9.52 18.61 -12.76
N LEU A 304 -8.76 18.31 -13.82
CA LEU A 304 -7.31 18.12 -13.72
C LEU A 304 -6.52 19.42 -13.73
N ASN A 305 -7.08 20.51 -14.24
CA ASN A 305 -6.39 21.81 -14.27
C ASN A 305 -6.08 22.29 -12.84
N LEU A 306 -4.79 22.49 -12.55
CA LEU A 306 -4.31 22.88 -11.23
C LEU A 306 -4.79 24.26 -10.78
N TYR A 307 -5.06 25.18 -11.72
CA TYR A 307 -5.52 26.52 -11.38
C TYR A 307 -6.99 26.54 -10.95
N SER A 308 -7.82 25.66 -11.50
CA SER A 308 -9.24 25.53 -11.14
C SER A 308 -9.47 24.51 -10.02
N ASN A 309 -8.59 23.50 -9.89
CA ASN A 309 -8.68 22.45 -8.89
C ASN A 309 -7.31 22.20 -8.27
N GLU A 310 -6.99 23.03 -7.30
CA GLU A 310 -5.71 23.01 -6.60
C GLU A 310 -5.51 21.68 -5.88
N ASN A 311 -6.53 21.15 -5.20
CA ASN A 311 -6.39 19.94 -4.38
C ASN A 311 -7.16 18.76 -4.98
N LEU A 312 -6.43 17.68 -5.26
CA LEU A 312 -6.97 16.36 -5.49
C LEU A 312 -6.28 15.37 -4.55
N TYR A 313 -6.97 14.27 -4.25
CA TYR A 313 -6.54 13.30 -3.26
C TYR A 313 -6.37 11.93 -3.88
N GLY A 314 -5.37 11.19 -3.40
CA GLY A 314 -5.34 9.74 -3.59
C GLY A 314 -6.34 9.03 -2.68
N LEU A 315 -6.52 7.72 -2.87
CA LEU A 315 -7.30 6.89 -1.94
C LEU A 315 -6.37 6.08 -1.05
N GLN A 316 -6.49 6.25 0.26
CA GLN A 316 -5.77 5.48 1.26
C GLN A 316 -6.53 4.20 1.59
N GLN A 317 -6.17 3.11 0.90
CA GLN A 317 -6.82 1.81 1.04
C GLN A 317 -6.32 0.98 2.23
N GLY A 318 -5.31 1.47 2.95
CA GLY A 318 -4.60 0.69 3.95
C GLY A 318 -3.79 -0.45 3.32
N ASP A 319 -3.65 -1.55 4.06
CA ASP A 319 -2.89 -2.72 3.62
C ASP A 319 -3.63 -3.47 2.49
N LEU A 320 -3.09 -3.39 1.28
CA LEU A 320 -3.69 -3.93 0.05
C LEU A 320 -3.89 -5.46 0.09
N ARG A 321 -3.17 -6.17 0.95
CA ARG A 321 -3.38 -7.62 1.17
C ARG A 321 -4.81 -7.92 1.62
N LYS A 322 -5.42 -6.99 2.37
CA LYS A 322 -6.76 -7.11 2.94
C LYS A 322 -7.87 -6.59 2.00
N VAL A 323 -7.50 -5.93 0.91
CA VAL A 323 -8.42 -5.37 -0.09
C VAL A 323 -8.65 -6.39 -1.21
N ASN A 324 -9.89 -6.56 -1.69
CA ASN A 324 -10.15 -7.44 -2.82
C ASN A 324 -9.52 -6.91 -4.11
N VAL A 325 -9.02 -7.81 -4.97
CA VAL A 325 -8.28 -7.43 -6.19
C VAL A 325 -9.02 -6.44 -7.10
N PHE A 326 -10.34 -6.53 -7.21
CA PHE A 326 -11.16 -5.64 -8.05
C PHE A 326 -11.52 -4.31 -7.37
N GLU A 327 -11.30 -4.20 -6.06
CA GLU A 327 -11.50 -2.99 -5.25
C GLU A 327 -10.16 -2.28 -5.01
N ARG A 328 -9.04 -2.85 -5.47
CA ARG A 328 -7.73 -2.19 -5.41
C ARG A 328 -7.66 -1.14 -6.50
N HIS A 329 -7.42 0.09 -6.11
CA HIS A 329 -7.14 1.22 -6.98
C HIS A 329 -5.68 1.15 -7.43
N ALA A 330 -5.33 0.06 -8.13
CA ALA A 330 -3.97 -0.27 -8.58
C ALA A 330 -3.52 0.57 -9.80
N GLY A 331 -3.88 1.86 -9.79
CA GLY A 331 -3.68 2.83 -10.85
C GLY A 331 -4.69 2.71 -12.00
N PRO A 332 -4.74 3.72 -12.88
CA PRO A 332 -5.66 3.73 -14.02
C PRO A 332 -5.55 2.46 -14.87
N VAL A 333 -6.71 1.93 -15.27
CA VAL A 333 -6.82 0.67 -16.02
C VAL A 333 -6.10 -0.51 -15.31
N ALA A 334 -5.95 -0.43 -13.99
CA ALA A 334 -5.33 -1.45 -13.15
C ALA A 334 -3.87 -1.76 -13.53
N MET A 335 -3.15 -0.78 -14.10
CA MET A 335 -1.81 -0.97 -14.68
C MET A 335 -0.76 -1.57 -13.73
N TYR A 336 -0.90 -1.35 -12.41
CA TYR A 336 0.04 -1.88 -11.40
C TYR A 336 -0.40 -3.20 -10.77
N SER A 337 -1.51 -3.79 -11.23
CA SER A 337 -2.06 -5.02 -10.64
C SER A 337 -1.11 -6.21 -10.66
N SER A 338 -0.32 -6.36 -11.74
CA SER A 338 0.64 -7.46 -11.87
C SER A 338 1.77 -7.35 -10.83
N LEU A 339 2.36 -6.17 -10.72
CA LEU A 339 3.43 -5.87 -9.75
C LEU A 339 2.92 -6.03 -8.31
N LEU A 340 1.81 -5.36 -7.96
CA LEU A 340 1.22 -5.43 -6.61
C LEU A 340 0.79 -6.85 -6.27
N GLY A 341 0.16 -7.56 -7.21
CA GLY A 341 -0.21 -8.96 -7.06
C GLY A 341 0.98 -9.87 -6.81
N THR A 342 2.11 -9.64 -7.50
CA THR A 342 3.34 -10.40 -7.32
C THR A 342 3.98 -10.14 -5.95
N ILE A 343 4.01 -8.88 -5.50
CA ILE A 343 4.48 -8.51 -4.17
C ILE A 343 3.64 -9.23 -3.10
N MET A 344 2.32 -9.06 -3.12
CA MET A 344 1.43 -9.67 -2.12
C MET A 344 1.49 -11.20 -2.10
N LYS A 345 1.72 -11.83 -3.27
CA LYS A 345 1.88 -13.28 -3.37
C LYS A 345 3.21 -13.77 -2.77
N ASN A 346 4.31 -13.03 -2.97
CA ASN A 346 5.63 -13.43 -2.50
C ASN A 346 5.91 -12.96 -1.06
N PHE A 347 5.18 -11.96 -0.58
CA PHE A 347 5.32 -11.37 0.75
C PHE A 347 3.96 -11.35 1.48
N PRO A 348 3.31 -12.52 1.68
CA PRO A 348 1.99 -12.57 2.30
C PRO A 348 1.98 -12.01 3.72
N ASP A 349 3.13 -12.01 4.40
CA ASP A 349 3.28 -11.58 5.79
C ASP A 349 3.74 -10.12 5.95
N ARG A 350 4.08 -9.41 4.85
CA ARG A 350 4.50 -7.99 4.89
C ARG A 350 3.34 -7.08 4.45
N PRO A 351 2.98 -6.03 5.21
CA PRO A 351 2.01 -5.03 4.76
C PRO A 351 2.40 -4.43 3.41
N VAL A 352 1.45 -4.30 2.48
CA VAL A 352 1.70 -3.73 1.15
C VAL A 352 0.82 -2.51 0.97
N TYR A 353 1.45 -1.38 0.66
CA TYR A 353 0.77 -0.10 0.45
C TYR A 353 1.04 0.44 -0.95
N LEU A 354 0.03 1.07 -1.54
CA LEU A 354 0.19 1.96 -2.69
C LEU A 354 0.14 3.40 -2.15
N PHE A 355 1.26 4.11 -2.22
CA PHE A 355 1.28 5.52 -1.88
C PHE A 355 0.71 6.33 -3.05
N SER A 356 -0.55 6.74 -2.92
CA SER A 356 -1.20 7.56 -3.93
C SER A 356 -0.91 9.04 -3.66
N TYR A 357 -0.61 9.80 -4.70
CA TYR A 357 -0.29 11.23 -4.57
C TYR A 357 -0.82 12.03 -5.76
N ASP A 358 -0.96 13.34 -5.55
CA ASP A 358 -1.32 14.28 -6.61
C ASP A 358 -0.13 14.54 -7.52
N TRP A 359 0.02 13.68 -8.53
CA TRP A 359 1.09 13.69 -9.52
C TRP A 359 1.14 14.94 -10.42
N ARG A 360 0.26 15.93 -10.19
CA ARG A 360 0.29 17.23 -10.86
C ARG A 360 1.18 18.23 -10.11
N LYS A 361 1.30 18.08 -8.78
CA LYS A 361 2.04 19.00 -7.88
C LYS A 361 3.52 18.68 -7.81
N SER A 362 4.27 19.45 -7.02
CA SER A 362 5.71 19.23 -6.85
C SER A 362 6.01 17.85 -6.26
N ASN A 363 7.13 17.24 -6.70
CA ASN A 363 7.64 16.02 -6.10
C ASN A 363 8.15 16.24 -4.67
N ILE A 364 8.51 17.48 -4.28
CA ILE A 364 8.87 17.83 -2.90
C ILE A 364 7.64 17.71 -1.99
N ASP A 365 6.52 18.36 -2.34
CA ASP A 365 5.26 18.25 -1.60
C ASP A 365 4.81 16.78 -1.47
N SER A 366 5.03 16.01 -2.55
CA SER A 366 4.70 14.58 -2.57
C SER A 366 5.61 13.76 -1.66
N ALA A 367 6.89 14.15 -1.52
CA ALA A 367 7.84 13.52 -0.60
C ALA A 367 7.53 13.85 0.86
N GLU A 368 7.07 15.06 1.16
CA GLU A 368 6.60 15.43 2.51
C GLU A 368 5.36 14.63 2.90
N LYS A 369 4.40 14.48 1.97
CA LYS A 369 3.23 13.61 2.16
C LYS A 369 3.61 12.15 2.32
N LEU A 370 4.64 11.69 1.61
CA LEU A 370 5.19 10.34 1.78
C LEU A 370 5.79 10.16 3.17
N ALA A 371 6.48 11.17 3.71
CA ALA A 371 7.00 11.14 5.06
C ALA A 371 5.88 11.03 6.10
N ALA A 372 4.86 11.88 6.01
CA ALA A 372 3.67 11.81 6.87
C ALA A 372 2.97 10.44 6.76
N PHE A 373 2.87 9.90 5.53
CA PHE A 373 2.29 8.58 5.30
C PHE A 373 3.12 7.46 5.95
N ILE A 374 4.44 7.43 5.72
CA ILE A 374 5.33 6.43 6.32
C ILE A 374 5.27 6.50 7.85
N ASP A 375 5.26 7.70 8.42
CA ASP A 375 5.14 7.87 9.87
C ASP A 375 3.82 7.33 10.40
N SER A 376 2.72 7.53 9.65
CA SER A 376 1.41 7.00 10.03
C SER A 376 1.36 5.47 10.08
N ILE A 377 2.07 4.77 9.19
CA ILE A 377 2.04 3.29 9.10
C ILE A 377 3.20 2.60 9.83
N THR A 378 4.13 3.36 10.40
CA THR A 378 5.31 2.84 11.13
C THR A 378 5.40 3.34 12.57
N ASP A 379 4.33 3.94 13.11
CA ASP A 379 4.29 4.54 14.45
C ASP A 379 5.44 5.54 14.66
N GLY A 380 5.61 6.45 13.69
CA GLY A 380 6.66 7.48 13.69
C GLY A 380 8.06 6.98 13.34
N GLY A 381 8.17 6.02 12.43
CA GLY A 381 9.47 5.51 11.95
C GLY A 381 10.08 4.41 12.80
N LYS A 382 9.33 3.79 13.73
CA LYS A 382 9.84 2.69 14.57
C LYS A 382 10.22 1.44 13.78
N VAL A 383 9.67 1.28 12.57
CA VAL A 383 9.97 0.19 11.65
C VAL A 383 10.42 0.74 10.31
N LYS A 384 11.50 0.18 9.76
CA LYS A 384 11.94 0.52 8.40
C LYS A 384 11.00 -0.07 7.35
N VAL A 385 10.87 0.63 6.23
CA VAL A 385 10.08 0.17 5.07
C VAL A 385 10.99 -0.24 3.91
N ASP A 386 10.50 -1.07 3.00
CA ASP A 386 11.07 -1.22 1.66
C ASP A 386 10.25 -0.38 0.67
N ILE A 387 10.93 0.37 -0.20
CA ILE A 387 10.28 1.21 -1.21
C ILE A 387 10.51 0.64 -2.60
N ILE A 388 9.44 0.56 -3.38
CA ILE A 388 9.45 0.25 -4.80
C ILE A 388 8.87 1.46 -5.53
N ALA A 389 9.63 2.05 -6.44
CA ALA A 389 9.20 3.21 -7.20
C ALA A 389 9.08 2.90 -8.70
N HIS A 390 8.18 3.59 -9.38
CA HIS A 390 8.08 3.55 -10.84
C HIS A 390 8.15 4.97 -11.41
N SER A 391 8.93 5.17 -12.48
CA SER A 391 8.97 6.42 -13.24
C SER A 391 9.22 7.62 -12.30
N MET A 392 8.40 8.67 -12.38
CA MET A 392 8.46 9.85 -11.52
C MET A 392 8.38 9.56 -10.01
N GLY A 393 7.81 8.43 -9.59
CA GLY A 393 7.84 7.99 -8.19
C GLY A 393 9.26 7.81 -7.65
N GLY A 394 10.25 7.59 -8.53
CA GLY A 394 11.66 7.58 -8.16
C GLY A 394 12.22 8.95 -7.80
N ILE A 395 11.71 10.03 -8.40
CA ILE A 395 12.06 11.41 -8.06
C ILE A 395 11.45 11.77 -6.70
N VAL A 396 10.17 11.45 -6.48
CA VAL A 396 9.51 11.58 -5.15
C VAL A 396 10.34 10.86 -4.07
N SER A 397 10.74 9.61 -4.36
CA SER A 397 11.58 8.83 -3.45
C SER A 397 12.96 9.46 -3.21
N SER A 398 13.54 10.12 -4.22
CA SER A 398 14.85 10.78 -4.09
C SER A 398 14.80 11.95 -3.11
N HIS A 399 13.74 12.77 -3.20
CA HIS A 399 13.50 13.85 -2.25
C HIS A 399 13.25 13.32 -0.83
N TYR A 400 12.46 12.24 -0.70
CA TYR A 400 12.19 11.62 0.60
C TYR A 400 13.46 11.02 1.24
N LEU A 401 14.21 10.21 0.49
CA LEU A 401 15.39 9.50 0.99
C LEU A 401 16.53 10.44 1.37
N ARG A 402 16.59 11.65 0.80
CA ARG A 402 17.55 12.68 1.23
C ARG A 402 17.46 12.97 2.72
N GLU A 403 16.25 13.01 3.27
CA GLU A 403 16.00 13.41 4.67
C GLU A 403 15.68 12.23 5.59
N HIS A 404 15.23 11.11 5.01
CA HIS A 404 14.62 10.01 5.76
C HIS A 404 15.18 8.63 5.36
N ASP A 405 16.43 8.55 4.88
CA ASP A 405 17.05 7.27 4.51
C ASP A 405 17.10 6.27 5.68
N ASP A 406 17.22 6.76 6.91
CA ASP A 406 17.22 5.95 8.12
C ASP A 406 15.94 5.13 8.29
N ARG A 407 14.82 5.60 7.73
CA ARG A 407 13.50 4.94 7.74
C ARG A 407 13.33 3.87 6.65
N VAL A 408 14.29 3.71 5.74
CA VAL A 408 14.19 2.79 4.60
C VAL A 408 15.27 1.72 4.67
N ASP A 409 14.90 0.46 4.46
CA ASP A 409 15.84 -0.64 4.36
C ASP A 409 16.30 -0.80 2.91
N LYS A 410 15.40 -1.27 2.04
CA LYS A 410 15.68 -1.44 0.61
C LYS A 410 14.93 -0.43 -0.23
N TYR A 411 15.60 0.02 -1.27
CA TYR A 411 15.00 0.85 -2.31
C TYR A 411 15.16 0.17 -3.66
N LEU A 412 14.11 0.15 -4.47
CA LEU A 412 14.28 -0.19 -5.88
C LEU A 412 13.36 0.64 -6.77
N SER A 413 13.78 0.85 -8.01
CA SER A 413 12.98 1.60 -8.97
C SER A 413 12.94 0.97 -10.35
N PHE A 414 11.89 1.32 -11.10
CA PHE A 414 11.67 0.94 -12.49
C PHE A 414 11.57 2.19 -13.35
N GLY A 415 12.49 2.35 -14.30
CA GLY A 415 12.42 3.38 -15.34
C GLY A 415 12.36 4.81 -14.83
N SER A 416 13.00 5.13 -13.70
CA SER A 416 12.93 6.47 -13.10
C SER A 416 13.83 7.49 -13.82
N PRO A 417 13.30 8.66 -14.26
CA PRO A 417 14.07 9.66 -15.00
C PRO A 417 14.86 10.59 -14.06
N TYR A 418 15.93 10.09 -13.43
CA TYR A 418 16.71 10.85 -12.43
C TYR A 418 17.43 12.09 -13.00
N GLU A 419 17.67 12.13 -14.31
CA GLU A 419 18.21 13.31 -15.01
C GLU A 419 17.17 13.97 -15.93
N GLY A 420 15.88 13.66 -15.73
CA GLY A 420 14.77 14.16 -16.55
C GLY A 420 14.59 13.42 -17.87
N ALA A 421 13.62 13.87 -18.65
CA ALA A 421 13.21 13.30 -19.93
C ALA A 421 13.10 14.44 -20.97
N PRO A 422 13.97 14.47 -22.00
CA PRO A 422 13.93 15.45 -23.09
C PRO A 422 12.57 15.53 -23.80
N SER A 423 11.84 14.41 -23.85
CA SER A 423 10.47 14.35 -24.34
C SER A 423 9.51 15.29 -23.60
N ALA A 424 9.67 15.49 -22.28
CA ALA A 424 8.86 16.43 -21.51
C ALA A 424 9.06 17.87 -22.00
N PHE A 425 10.31 18.30 -22.19
CA PHE A 425 10.63 19.62 -22.73
C PHE A 425 10.06 19.79 -24.14
N ASN A 426 10.33 18.83 -25.02
CA ASN A 426 9.94 18.92 -26.42
C ASN A 426 8.41 19.03 -26.57
N THR A 427 7.65 18.29 -25.76
CA THR A 427 6.19 18.37 -25.76
C THR A 427 5.68 19.69 -25.21
N LEU A 428 6.22 20.17 -24.08
CA LEU A 428 5.80 21.45 -23.49
C LEU A 428 6.14 22.63 -24.41
N SER A 429 7.27 22.58 -25.13
CA SER A 429 7.67 23.60 -26.08
C SER A 429 6.76 23.62 -27.30
N SER A 430 6.65 22.52 -28.03
CA SER A 430 6.05 22.52 -29.37
C SER A 430 4.54 22.65 -29.42
N LYS A 431 3.84 22.61 -28.27
CA LYS A 431 2.37 22.49 -28.17
C LYS A 431 1.80 21.36 -29.05
N SER A 432 2.66 20.45 -29.52
CA SER A 432 2.39 19.40 -30.49
C SER A 432 2.63 18.08 -29.79
N LEU A 433 1.54 17.34 -29.64
CA LEU A 433 1.41 16.03 -29.01
C LEU A 433 1.72 14.90 -30.01
N VAL A 434 2.91 14.91 -30.63
CA VAL A 434 3.28 13.82 -31.57
C VAL A 434 4.59 13.16 -31.13
N GLY A 435 4.48 11.99 -30.50
CA GLY A 435 5.54 11.07 -30.11
C GLY A 435 6.23 11.30 -28.74
N GLY A 436 5.64 12.03 -27.80
CA GLY A 436 6.27 12.41 -26.52
C GLY A 436 5.82 11.65 -25.25
N PHE A 437 6.41 12.00 -24.10
CA PHE A 437 6.09 11.49 -22.75
C PHE A 437 4.60 11.64 -22.42
N LEU A 438 4.03 12.77 -22.85
CA LEU A 438 2.63 13.05 -22.72
C LEU A 438 1.78 12.30 -23.74
N ASP A 439 2.24 11.90 -24.93
CA ASP A 439 1.36 11.19 -25.86
C ASP A 439 1.06 9.78 -25.39
N VAL A 440 2.00 9.07 -24.77
CA VAL A 440 1.68 7.75 -24.21
C VAL A 440 0.86 7.85 -22.92
N VAL A 441 1.00 8.93 -22.15
CA VAL A 441 0.16 9.23 -20.98
C VAL A 441 -1.23 9.72 -21.41
N ILE A 442 -1.34 10.62 -22.40
CA ILE A 442 -2.55 11.31 -22.90
C ILE A 442 -3.32 10.46 -23.94
N GLU A 443 -2.67 9.73 -24.86
CA GLU A 443 -3.36 8.79 -25.77
C GLU A 443 -4.04 7.67 -24.97
N LYS A 444 -3.46 7.25 -23.84
CA LYS A 444 -4.11 6.33 -22.89
C LYS A 444 -5.13 7.01 -21.98
N LEU A 445 -5.03 8.34 -21.76
CA LEU A 445 -5.94 9.17 -20.96
C LEU A 445 -6.83 10.09 -21.82
N VAL A 446 -7.32 9.62 -22.97
CA VAL A 446 -8.22 10.30 -23.93
C VAL A 446 -8.67 11.72 -23.51
N GLY A 447 -8.01 12.76 -24.02
CA GLY A 447 -8.58 14.11 -24.11
C GLY A 447 -8.02 15.19 -23.17
N ILE A 448 -6.94 14.96 -22.42
CA ILE A 448 -6.24 16.05 -21.68
C ILE A 448 -5.58 16.99 -22.69
N LYS A 449 -5.83 18.29 -22.58
CA LYS A 449 -5.29 19.32 -23.46
C LYS A 449 -3.84 19.67 -23.04
N PRO A 450 -2.98 20.06 -24.01
CA PRO A 450 -1.59 20.46 -23.72
C PRO A 450 -1.45 21.56 -22.68
N ASP A 451 -2.34 22.56 -22.68
CA ASP A 451 -2.33 23.67 -21.72
C ASP A 451 -2.58 23.19 -20.29
N VAL A 452 -3.50 22.24 -20.10
CA VAL A 452 -3.75 21.60 -18.80
C VAL A 452 -2.53 20.81 -18.35
N ALA A 453 -1.95 19.99 -19.22
CA ALA A 453 -0.73 19.22 -18.90
C ALA A 453 0.46 20.14 -18.56
N SER A 454 0.59 21.27 -19.26
CA SER A 454 1.64 22.26 -19.02
C SER A 454 1.49 23.01 -17.69
N SER A 455 0.29 22.98 -17.08
CA SER A 455 0.07 23.56 -15.75
C SER A 455 0.71 22.74 -14.63
N PHE A 456 0.98 21.44 -14.86
CA PHE A 456 1.51 20.54 -13.84
C PHE A 456 2.95 20.89 -13.46
N THR A 457 3.20 21.20 -12.19
CA THR A 457 4.55 21.44 -11.68
C THR A 457 5.43 20.20 -11.82
N ALA A 458 4.88 19.02 -11.53
CA ALA A 458 5.56 17.74 -11.74
C ALA A 458 6.06 17.53 -13.18
N MET A 459 5.36 18.05 -14.20
CA MET A 459 5.82 17.96 -15.59
C MET A 459 7.06 18.80 -15.86
N VAL A 460 7.18 19.95 -15.18
CA VAL A 460 8.38 20.81 -15.25
C VAL A 460 9.55 20.13 -14.53
N GLU A 461 9.28 19.38 -13.47
CA GLU A 461 10.31 18.64 -12.73
C GLU A 461 10.85 17.40 -13.48
N LEU A 462 10.28 17.09 -14.64
CA LEU A 462 10.78 16.06 -15.57
C LEU A 462 11.65 16.64 -16.70
N LEU A 463 11.88 17.96 -16.74
CA LEU A 463 12.73 18.57 -17.75
C LEU A 463 14.18 18.05 -17.63
N PRO A 464 14.93 17.99 -18.75
CA PRO A 464 16.29 17.48 -18.74
C PRO A 464 17.22 18.35 -17.89
N THR A 465 18.08 17.70 -17.11
CA THR A 465 19.12 18.36 -16.33
C THR A 465 20.31 18.77 -17.20
N GLN A 466 21.25 19.51 -16.62
CA GLN A 466 22.50 19.87 -17.29
C GLN A 466 23.25 18.65 -17.84
N ARG A 467 23.32 17.54 -17.08
CA ARG A 467 24.01 16.31 -17.53
C ARG A 467 23.38 15.71 -18.79
N MET A 468 22.05 15.69 -18.88
CA MET A 468 21.36 15.24 -20.09
C MET A 468 21.68 16.14 -21.29
N LEU A 469 21.70 17.46 -21.08
CA LEU A 469 21.96 18.43 -22.15
C LEU A 469 23.42 18.39 -22.64
N GLU A 470 24.36 18.14 -21.74
CA GLU A 470 25.78 17.96 -22.10
C GLU A 470 26.02 16.65 -22.86
N LYS A 471 25.34 15.56 -22.45
CA LYS A 471 25.44 14.26 -23.13
C LYS A 471 24.74 14.26 -24.49
N TYR A 472 23.60 14.94 -24.60
CA TYR A 472 22.73 14.94 -25.78
C TYR A 472 22.33 16.37 -26.19
N PRO A 473 23.28 17.19 -26.69
CA PRO A 473 23.06 18.61 -26.98
C PRO A 473 21.92 18.87 -27.97
N TYR A 474 21.18 19.95 -27.77
CA TYR A 474 20.13 20.31 -28.73
C TYR A 474 20.74 20.93 -29.99
N HIS A 475 20.05 20.81 -31.11
CA HIS A 475 20.52 21.35 -32.40
C HIS A 475 19.71 22.56 -32.88
N PHE A 476 20.35 23.47 -33.60
CA PHE A 476 19.72 24.42 -34.50
C PHE A 476 19.84 23.91 -35.93
N VAL A 477 18.70 23.84 -36.64
CA VAL A 477 18.65 23.33 -38.01
C VAL A 477 17.98 24.36 -38.90
N SER A 478 18.72 24.90 -39.85
CA SER A 478 18.19 25.89 -40.80
C SER A 478 17.08 25.28 -41.65
N THR A 479 16.11 26.08 -42.10
CA THR A 479 14.99 25.58 -42.93
C THR A 479 15.47 24.87 -44.19
N GLY A 480 16.59 25.30 -44.78
CA GLY A 480 17.18 24.68 -45.97
C GLY A 480 17.80 23.30 -45.69
N ASP A 481 18.21 23.06 -44.45
CA ASP A 481 18.93 21.84 -44.05
C ASP A 481 18.03 20.77 -43.43
N LEU A 482 16.77 21.10 -43.10
CA LEU A 482 15.82 20.19 -42.44
C LEU A 482 15.74 18.82 -43.12
N ASN A 483 15.61 18.77 -44.45
CA ASN A 483 15.52 17.50 -45.18
C ASN A 483 16.81 16.68 -45.09
N SER A 484 17.97 17.34 -45.10
CA SER A 484 19.26 16.66 -44.96
C SER A 484 19.47 16.15 -43.54
N PHE A 485 19.11 16.96 -42.54
CA PHE A 485 19.17 16.56 -41.14
C PHE A 485 18.22 15.40 -40.84
N GLN A 486 16.97 15.43 -41.33
CA GLN A 486 16.02 14.32 -41.18
C GLN A 486 16.54 13.01 -41.80
N ARG A 487 17.22 13.06 -42.95
CA ARG A 487 17.89 11.88 -43.52
C ARG A 487 18.98 11.34 -42.60
N ILE A 488 19.75 12.21 -41.95
CA ILE A 488 20.77 11.81 -40.96
C ILE A 488 20.10 11.14 -39.76
N LEU A 489 19.03 11.71 -39.21
CA LEU A 489 18.28 11.11 -38.10
C LEU A 489 17.78 9.70 -38.46
N ASN A 490 17.20 9.53 -39.65
CA ASN A 490 16.67 8.25 -40.10
C ASN A 490 17.74 7.20 -40.45
N SER A 491 18.98 7.62 -40.71
CA SER A 491 20.06 6.73 -41.16
C SER A 491 21.00 6.28 -40.04
N ASN A 492 20.82 6.81 -38.81
CA ASN A 492 21.74 6.58 -37.71
C ASN A 492 21.03 5.98 -36.50
N SER A 493 21.72 5.05 -35.82
CA SER A 493 21.17 4.27 -34.71
C SER A 493 21.64 4.72 -33.34
N SER A 494 22.52 5.72 -33.24
CA SER A 494 23.01 6.27 -31.97
C SER A 494 23.20 7.77 -32.09
N TYR A 495 23.11 8.46 -30.96
CA TYR A 495 23.20 9.91 -30.96
C TYR A 495 24.58 10.41 -31.38
N ASP A 496 25.66 9.75 -30.96
CA ASP A 496 27.04 10.12 -31.35
C ASP A 496 27.24 10.09 -32.88
N LYS A 497 26.60 9.12 -33.58
CA LYS A 497 26.66 9.06 -35.04
C LYS A 497 25.85 10.16 -35.70
N ILE A 498 24.71 10.53 -35.12
CA ILE A 498 23.91 11.69 -35.57
C ILE A 498 24.76 12.96 -35.43
N LEU A 499 25.40 13.15 -34.28
CA LEU A 499 26.25 14.29 -33.98
C LEU A 499 27.40 14.41 -34.99
N GLN A 500 28.14 13.31 -35.20
CA GLN A 500 29.24 13.25 -36.16
C GLN A 500 28.76 13.55 -37.60
N ALA A 501 27.71 12.86 -38.06
CA ALA A 501 27.21 13.02 -39.42
C ALA A 501 26.66 14.43 -39.70
N ALA A 502 25.98 15.03 -38.71
CA ALA A 502 25.44 16.38 -38.83
C ALA A 502 26.57 17.44 -38.89
N ALA A 503 27.63 17.26 -38.10
CA ALA A 503 28.82 18.11 -38.14
C ALA A 503 29.56 17.98 -39.48
N ASP A 504 29.77 16.75 -39.96
CA ASP A 504 30.45 16.48 -41.24
C ASP A 504 29.69 17.09 -42.43
N ALA A 505 28.35 16.98 -42.41
CA ALA A 505 27.48 17.55 -43.44
C ALA A 505 27.23 19.06 -43.27
N LYS A 506 27.61 19.65 -42.12
CA LYS A 506 27.37 21.06 -41.76
C LYS A 506 25.91 21.48 -41.87
N VAL A 507 24.99 20.59 -41.47
CA VAL A 507 23.54 20.79 -41.59
C VAL A 507 22.87 21.23 -40.29
N SER A 508 23.62 21.29 -39.19
CA SER A 508 23.13 21.81 -37.91
C SER A 508 24.24 22.43 -37.07
N GLY A 509 23.86 23.35 -36.18
CA GLY A 509 24.72 23.88 -35.11
C GLY A 509 24.24 23.37 -33.75
N LEU A 510 25.13 23.32 -32.75
CA LEU A 510 24.74 22.95 -31.38
C LEU A 510 24.21 24.17 -30.63
N ALA A 511 23.11 24.00 -29.92
CA ALA A 511 22.62 24.97 -28.95
C ALA A 511 23.47 24.87 -27.67
N ASP A 512 23.93 26.01 -27.16
CA ASP A 512 24.60 26.05 -25.86
C ASP A 512 23.61 25.88 -24.71
N LEU A 513 24.12 25.55 -23.53
CA LEU A 513 23.31 25.29 -22.33
C LEU A 513 22.44 26.51 -21.96
N ALA A 514 22.97 27.73 -22.09
CA ALA A 514 22.25 28.96 -21.77
C ALA A 514 21.03 29.17 -22.68
N THR A 515 21.15 28.81 -23.95
CA THR A 515 20.06 28.89 -24.93
C THR A 515 18.96 27.89 -24.63
N VAL A 516 19.31 26.65 -24.29
CA VAL A 516 18.32 25.62 -23.94
C VAL A 516 17.67 25.94 -22.58
N ASP A 517 18.42 26.43 -21.60
CA ASP A 517 17.89 26.91 -20.32
C ASP A 517 16.89 28.05 -20.53
N MET A 518 17.22 29.02 -21.39
CA MET A 518 16.29 30.09 -21.77
C MET A 518 15.02 29.53 -22.44
N ALA A 519 15.15 28.56 -23.33
CA ALA A 519 14.00 27.93 -24.00
C ALA A 519 13.09 27.20 -22.99
N MET A 520 13.65 26.45 -22.03
CA MET A 520 12.88 25.81 -20.96
C MET A 520 12.21 26.83 -20.03
N SER A 521 12.92 27.90 -19.67
CA SER A 521 12.37 29.01 -18.89
C SER A 521 11.19 29.69 -19.59
N ASN A 522 11.25 29.87 -20.92
CA ASN A 522 10.15 30.48 -21.68
C ASN A 522 8.87 29.63 -21.68
N VAL A 523 9.00 28.32 -21.50
CA VAL A 523 7.88 27.37 -21.54
C VAL A 523 7.22 27.19 -20.18
N SER A 524 7.97 27.34 -19.09
CA SER A 524 7.48 27.04 -17.73
C SER A 524 7.59 28.19 -16.72
N ASN A 525 8.18 29.32 -17.14
CA ASN A 525 8.40 30.54 -16.35
C ASN A 525 9.15 30.24 -15.04
N ASP A 526 8.77 30.90 -13.94
CA ASP A 526 9.43 30.78 -12.63
C ASP A 526 9.51 29.34 -12.10
N ARG A 527 8.61 28.44 -12.55
CA ARG A 527 8.65 27.02 -12.19
C ARG A 527 9.92 26.32 -12.68
N TYR A 528 10.50 26.76 -13.80
CA TYR A 528 11.77 26.23 -14.27
C TYR A 528 12.90 26.54 -13.28
N ASN A 529 12.96 27.78 -12.82
CA ASN A 529 13.98 28.20 -11.86
C ASN A 529 13.84 27.43 -10.54
N GLN A 530 12.61 27.22 -10.09
CA GLN A 530 12.34 26.38 -8.93
C GLN A 530 12.78 24.93 -9.16
N PHE A 531 12.46 24.33 -10.31
CA PHE A 531 12.95 23.00 -10.67
C PHE A 531 14.49 22.90 -10.61
N ILE A 532 15.20 23.92 -11.09
CA ILE A 532 16.68 23.93 -11.01
C ILE A 532 17.15 23.88 -9.56
N GLU A 533 16.56 24.66 -8.65
CA GLU A 533 16.89 24.60 -7.23
C GLU A 533 16.52 23.25 -6.60
N ASP A 534 15.34 22.72 -6.92
CA ASP A 534 14.83 21.46 -6.38
C ASP A 534 15.67 20.26 -6.86
N SER A 535 16.11 20.27 -8.11
CA SER A 535 16.93 19.19 -8.69
C SER A 535 18.30 19.04 -8.04
N LYS A 536 18.82 20.12 -7.42
CA LYS A 536 20.08 20.11 -6.66
C LYS A 536 19.94 19.34 -5.35
N LEU A 537 18.74 19.35 -4.77
CA LEU A 537 18.52 18.90 -3.40
C LEU A 537 18.87 17.43 -3.18
N TYR A 538 18.59 16.55 -4.15
CA TYR A 538 18.90 15.12 -4.06
C TYR A 538 20.25 14.74 -4.69
N ARG A 539 21.15 15.72 -4.86
CA ARG A 539 22.50 15.54 -5.42
C ARG A 539 23.58 15.79 -4.40
N VAL A 540 24.73 15.15 -4.60
CA VAL A 540 25.95 15.39 -3.83
C VAL A 540 26.27 16.90 -3.86
N ASN A 541 26.59 17.45 -2.69
CA ASN A 541 26.91 18.87 -2.46
C ASN A 541 25.80 19.89 -2.80
N GLY A 542 24.60 19.46 -3.21
CA GLY A 542 23.55 20.40 -3.63
C GLY A 542 23.89 21.11 -4.94
N GLU A 543 24.62 20.45 -5.84
CA GLU A 543 25.07 21.02 -7.11
C GLU A 543 24.24 20.51 -8.29
N ARG A 544 24.01 21.36 -9.30
CA ARG A 544 23.20 21.02 -10.50
C ARG A 544 23.80 19.86 -11.31
N ASN A 545 25.12 19.73 -11.27
CA ASN A 545 25.89 18.69 -11.95
C ASN A 545 26.40 17.62 -10.97
N GLY A 546 26.00 17.65 -9.69
CA GLY A 546 26.38 16.65 -8.70
C GLY A 546 25.75 15.28 -8.99
N ASP A 547 26.38 14.22 -8.50
CA ASP A 547 25.85 12.87 -8.58
C ASP A 547 24.53 12.74 -7.80
N VAL A 548 23.57 11.99 -8.34
CA VAL A 548 22.32 11.68 -7.64
C VAL A 548 22.63 10.79 -6.42
N LEU A 549 22.21 11.21 -5.22
CA LEU A 549 22.56 10.55 -3.95
C LEU A 549 22.16 9.06 -3.93
N LEU A 550 21.01 8.73 -4.54
CA LEU A 550 20.51 7.36 -4.63
C LEU A 550 21.49 6.38 -5.28
N MET A 551 22.33 6.84 -6.21
CA MET A 551 23.34 6.02 -6.88
C MET A 551 24.28 5.35 -5.87
N HIS A 552 24.61 6.08 -4.81
CA HIS A 552 25.55 5.66 -3.77
C HIS A 552 24.85 4.98 -2.59
N ARG A 553 23.52 5.07 -2.50
CA ARG A 553 22.74 4.42 -1.44
C ARG A 553 23.00 2.90 -1.43
N PRO A 554 23.34 2.27 -0.30
CA PRO A 554 23.41 0.82 -0.19
C PRO A 554 22.02 0.19 -0.32
N ASN A 555 21.95 -1.13 -0.49
CA ASN A 555 20.69 -1.87 -0.58
C ASN A 555 19.70 -1.25 -1.57
N SER A 556 20.20 -0.94 -2.78
CA SER A 556 19.40 -0.37 -3.86
C SER A 556 19.51 -1.18 -5.16
N MET A 557 18.42 -1.20 -5.94
CA MET A 557 18.39 -1.84 -7.26
C MET A 557 17.58 -1.01 -8.26
N PHE A 558 18.07 -0.87 -9.48
CA PHE A 558 17.48 0.00 -10.49
C PHE A 558 17.23 -0.77 -11.78
N PHE A 559 15.98 -0.93 -12.17
CA PHE A 559 15.61 -1.48 -13.47
C PHE A 559 15.57 -0.36 -14.51
N VAL A 560 16.36 -0.50 -15.56
CA VAL A 560 16.52 0.49 -16.62
C VAL A 560 16.24 -0.17 -17.97
N GLY A 561 15.32 0.40 -18.75
CA GLY A 561 15.03 -0.12 -20.08
C GLY A 561 16.03 0.39 -21.11
N ASN A 562 16.31 -0.45 -22.11
CA ASN A 562 17.18 -0.11 -23.22
C ASN A 562 16.73 -0.83 -24.49
N ASN A 563 17.15 -0.34 -25.66
CA ASN A 563 16.76 -0.79 -27.00
C ASN A 563 15.31 -0.50 -27.38
N HIS A 564 14.70 0.54 -26.81
CA HIS A 564 13.43 1.09 -27.26
C HIS A 564 13.61 2.52 -27.78
N PRO A 565 13.04 2.88 -28.95
CA PRO A 565 13.10 4.24 -29.48
C PRO A 565 12.63 5.27 -28.45
N THR A 566 13.55 6.11 -27.99
CA THR A 566 13.38 7.06 -26.90
C THR A 566 13.95 8.41 -27.30
N VAL A 567 13.21 9.48 -27.00
CA VAL A 567 13.67 10.85 -27.25
C VAL A 567 14.80 11.20 -26.27
N VAL A 568 16.03 11.35 -26.79
CA VAL A 568 17.23 11.67 -26.00
C VAL A 568 17.65 13.13 -26.15
N SER A 569 17.15 13.85 -27.16
CA SER A 569 17.46 15.25 -27.43
C SER A 569 16.35 15.92 -28.27
N GLY A 570 16.62 17.12 -28.78
CA GLY A 570 15.75 17.80 -29.73
C GLY A 570 16.48 18.78 -30.65
N TYR A 571 15.73 19.34 -31.60
CA TYR A 571 16.24 20.39 -32.48
C TYR A 571 15.22 21.51 -32.72
N PHE A 572 15.72 22.74 -32.81
CA PHE A 572 14.99 23.95 -33.13
C PHE A 572 15.04 24.19 -34.66
N PRO A 573 13.90 24.23 -35.36
CA PRO A 573 13.83 24.51 -36.79
C PRO A 573 13.92 26.02 -37.07
N GLY A 574 14.64 26.41 -38.12
CA GLY A 574 14.66 27.80 -38.61
C GLY A 574 15.72 28.68 -37.93
N ASN A 575 15.38 29.95 -37.68
CA ASN A 575 16.30 30.94 -37.11
C ASN A 575 16.38 30.81 -35.58
N GLN A 576 17.51 31.24 -35.00
CA GLN A 576 17.79 31.19 -33.55
C GLN A 576 16.76 31.95 -32.67
N ASP A 577 15.90 32.76 -33.27
CA ASP A 577 14.81 33.48 -32.58
C ASP A 577 13.58 32.60 -32.28
N ILE A 578 13.51 31.38 -32.81
CA ILE A 578 12.37 30.45 -32.65
C ILE A 578 12.71 29.39 -31.58
N LEU A 579 12.66 29.79 -30.30
CA LEU A 579 12.91 28.89 -29.16
C LEU A 579 11.67 28.19 -28.60
N HIS A 580 10.52 28.29 -29.30
CA HIS A 580 9.25 27.73 -28.85
C HIS A 580 8.79 26.51 -29.67
N THR A 581 9.53 26.09 -30.70
CA THR A 581 9.24 24.85 -31.44
C THR A 581 10.46 23.94 -31.40
N VAL A 582 10.26 22.72 -30.89
CA VAL A 582 11.31 21.73 -30.66
C VAL A 582 10.85 20.36 -31.16
N TYR A 583 11.60 19.79 -32.09
CA TYR A 583 11.35 18.42 -32.57
C TYR A 583 12.26 17.42 -31.87
N GLY A 584 11.71 16.28 -31.47
CA GLY A 584 12.47 15.25 -30.77
C GLY A 584 13.47 14.51 -31.64
N ILE A 585 14.63 14.21 -31.07
CA ILE A 585 15.62 13.28 -31.63
C ILE A 585 15.53 11.98 -30.83
N SER A 586 15.08 10.92 -31.49
CA SER A 586 14.92 9.60 -30.89
C SER A 586 16.06 8.67 -31.25
N THR A 587 16.53 7.89 -30.28
CA THR A 587 17.48 6.79 -30.47
C THR A 587 17.00 5.54 -29.73
N PRO A 588 17.56 4.35 -29.98
CA PRO A 588 17.20 3.15 -29.22
C PRO A 588 17.61 3.17 -27.73
N GLU A 589 18.29 4.22 -27.25
CA GLU A 589 18.90 4.30 -25.91
C GLU A 589 17.88 4.67 -24.81
N GLY A 590 16.93 3.77 -24.53
CA GLY A 590 15.99 3.95 -23.43
C GLY A 590 14.85 2.95 -23.45
N ASP A 591 13.77 3.28 -22.73
CA ASP A 591 12.59 2.42 -22.52
C ASP A 591 11.34 2.87 -23.30
N GLY A 592 11.48 3.82 -24.22
CA GLY A 592 10.41 4.45 -24.96
C GLY A 592 9.96 5.79 -24.38
N MET A 593 10.28 6.07 -23.11
CA MET A 593 9.93 7.31 -22.40
C MET A 593 11.16 8.00 -21.83
N VAL A 594 11.96 7.23 -21.10
CA VAL A 594 13.09 7.68 -20.29
C VAL A 594 14.39 7.23 -20.96
N PRO A 595 15.28 8.16 -21.32
CA PRO A 595 16.61 7.82 -21.81
C PRO A 595 17.35 6.94 -20.81
N LEU A 596 18.09 5.95 -21.32
CA LEU A 596 18.89 5.05 -20.48
C LEU A 596 19.84 5.86 -19.58
N TYR A 597 20.51 6.87 -20.15
CA TYR A 597 21.44 7.75 -19.42
C TYR A 597 20.78 8.48 -18.24
N SER A 598 19.49 8.84 -18.38
CA SER A 598 18.73 9.46 -17.29
C SER A 598 18.38 8.45 -16.21
N ALA A 599 17.95 7.24 -16.61
CA ALA A 599 17.65 6.15 -15.69
C ALA A 599 18.91 5.64 -14.96
N THR A 600 20.09 5.81 -15.54
CA THR A 600 21.40 5.52 -14.96
C THR A 600 22.05 6.73 -14.27
N MET A 601 21.27 7.75 -13.93
CA MET A 601 21.68 8.89 -13.09
C MET A 601 22.86 9.69 -13.68
N GLY A 602 22.88 9.82 -15.00
CA GLY A 602 23.88 10.62 -15.71
C GLY A 602 25.24 9.95 -15.80
N MET A 603 25.29 8.61 -15.78
CA MET A 603 26.48 7.82 -16.03
C MET A 603 26.20 6.71 -17.04
N THR A 604 27.14 6.49 -17.95
CA THR A 604 27.20 5.30 -18.80
C THR A 604 27.69 4.10 -17.99
N PHE A 605 27.46 2.87 -18.47
CA PHE A 605 27.91 1.68 -17.75
C PHE A 605 29.44 1.54 -17.74
N GLU A 606 30.12 2.14 -18.71
CA GLU A 606 31.57 2.20 -18.82
C GLU A 606 32.19 3.13 -17.77
N GLU A 607 31.48 4.18 -17.36
CA GLU A 607 31.90 5.13 -16.33
C GLU A 607 31.68 4.60 -14.90
N MET A 608 30.77 3.64 -14.72
CA MET A 608 30.41 3.11 -13.41
C MET A 608 31.50 2.22 -12.82
N SER A 609 31.76 2.38 -11.52
CA SER A 609 32.51 1.38 -10.76
C SER A 609 31.76 0.04 -10.74
N PRO A 610 32.44 -1.11 -10.56
CA PRO A 610 31.77 -2.41 -10.47
C PRO A 610 30.67 -2.45 -9.40
N GLU A 611 30.88 -1.77 -8.27
CA GLU A 611 29.91 -1.68 -7.18
C GLU A 611 28.61 -0.96 -7.61
N ILE A 612 28.74 0.20 -8.26
CA ILE A 612 27.59 0.96 -8.75
C ILE A 612 26.90 0.18 -9.88
N ARG A 613 27.68 -0.34 -10.84
CA ARG A 613 27.16 -1.09 -11.98
C ARG A 613 26.30 -2.29 -11.56
N ASN A 614 26.67 -2.96 -10.47
CA ASN A 614 25.96 -4.13 -9.93
C ASN A 614 24.56 -3.80 -9.39
N LYS A 615 24.22 -2.52 -9.19
CA LYS A 615 22.87 -2.09 -8.77
C LYS A 615 21.89 -2.01 -9.95
N PHE A 616 22.38 -1.89 -11.18
CA PHE A 616 21.54 -1.69 -12.36
C PHE A 616 21.18 -3.01 -13.06
N ARG A 617 19.91 -3.15 -13.46
CA ARG A 617 19.37 -4.25 -14.26
C ARG A 617 18.84 -3.69 -15.57
N VAL A 618 19.53 -4.00 -16.67
CA VAL A 618 19.11 -3.59 -18.01
C VAL A 618 18.05 -4.55 -18.50
N VAL A 619 16.88 -4.04 -18.87
CA VAL A 619 15.72 -4.85 -19.27
C VAL A 619 15.26 -4.51 -20.69
N LYS A 620 14.61 -5.48 -21.36
CA LYS A 620 14.17 -5.37 -22.76
C LYS A 620 12.71 -4.93 -22.94
N GLY A 621 12.03 -4.47 -21.89
CA GLY A 621 10.63 -4.01 -21.95
C GLY A 621 10.50 -2.50 -22.20
N ASP A 622 9.36 -2.09 -22.76
CA ASP A 622 8.97 -0.67 -22.78
C ASP A 622 8.67 -0.17 -21.34
N HIS A 623 8.47 1.14 -21.20
CA HIS A 623 8.34 1.81 -19.90
C HIS A 623 7.33 1.15 -18.94
N ILE A 624 6.18 0.67 -19.44
CA ILE A 624 5.18 -0.03 -18.62
C ILE A 624 5.41 -1.54 -18.64
N GLY A 625 5.85 -2.08 -19.77
CA GLY A 625 6.11 -3.50 -19.99
C GLY A 625 7.13 -4.07 -18.99
N MET A 626 8.08 -3.27 -18.50
CA MET A 626 9.02 -3.71 -17.48
C MET A 626 8.37 -4.13 -16.16
N LEU A 627 7.19 -3.57 -15.84
CA LEU A 627 6.40 -3.91 -14.64
C LEU A 627 5.53 -5.16 -14.82
N LEU A 628 5.40 -5.64 -16.05
CA LEU A 628 4.61 -6.82 -16.42
C LEU A 628 5.50 -8.04 -16.67
N ASP A 629 6.80 -7.84 -16.89
CA ASP A 629 7.76 -8.90 -17.13
C ASP A 629 8.01 -9.73 -15.87
N LEU A 630 7.73 -11.04 -15.96
CA LEU A 630 7.86 -11.96 -14.83
C LEU A 630 9.30 -12.12 -14.35
N GLY A 631 10.30 -11.99 -15.23
CA GLY A 631 11.72 -12.05 -14.87
C GLY A 631 12.13 -10.86 -14.02
N ASN A 632 11.73 -9.66 -14.43
CA ASN A 632 11.93 -8.43 -13.66
C ASN A 632 11.26 -8.49 -12.29
N LEU A 633 10.01 -8.94 -12.24
CA LEU A 633 9.28 -9.08 -10.98
C LEU A 633 9.90 -10.17 -10.07
N GLN A 634 10.47 -11.23 -10.65
CA GLN A 634 11.21 -12.24 -9.88
C GLN A 634 12.51 -11.67 -9.30
N MET A 635 13.30 -10.93 -10.08
CA MET A 635 14.50 -10.24 -9.61
C MET A 635 14.19 -9.26 -8.47
N MET A 636 13.10 -8.50 -8.61
CA MET A 636 12.58 -7.63 -7.55
C MET A 636 12.28 -8.42 -6.27
N CYS A 637 11.57 -9.54 -6.36
CA CYS A 637 11.29 -10.39 -5.22
C CYS A 637 12.56 -11.03 -4.61
N ASP A 638 13.55 -11.40 -5.42
CA ASP A 638 14.82 -11.93 -4.94
C ASP A 638 15.58 -10.90 -4.12
N PHE A 639 15.70 -9.67 -4.64
CA PHE A 639 16.32 -8.55 -3.95
C PHE A 639 15.61 -8.20 -2.63
N LEU A 640 14.27 -8.12 -2.64
CA LEU A 640 13.49 -7.83 -1.43
C LEU A 640 13.64 -8.92 -0.35
N ASN A 641 13.88 -10.17 -0.75
CA ASN A 641 14.17 -11.28 0.16
C ASN A 641 15.64 -11.35 0.61
N GLY A 642 16.52 -10.48 0.09
CA GLY A 642 17.97 -10.57 0.33
C GLY A 642 18.62 -11.81 -0.31
N ARG A 643 17.98 -12.40 -1.32
CA ARG A 643 18.56 -13.50 -2.11
C ARG A 643 19.51 -12.93 -3.15
N GLU A 644 20.44 -13.77 -3.60
CA GLU A 644 21.21 -13.47 -4.80
C GLU A 644 20.24 -13.28 -5.99
N VAL A 645 20.34 -12.13 -6.65
CA VAL A 645 19.48 -11.77 -7.78
C VAL A 645 19.96 -12.56 -8.99
N ARG A 646 19.14 -13.52 -9.43
CA ARG A 646 19.46 -14.44 -10.55
C ARG A 646 19.18 -13.85 -11.92
#